data_AF-A0A016TA53-F1
#
_entry.id   AF-A0A016TA53-F1
#
_cell.length_a   1.000
_cell.length_b   1.000
_cell.length_c   1.000
_cell.angle_alpha   90.00
_cell.angle_beta   90.00
_cell.angle_gamma   90.00
#
_symmetry.space_group_name_H-M   'P 1'
#
loop_
_entity.id
_entity.type
_entity.pdbx_description
1 polymer ?
#
loop_
_entity_poly.entity_id
_entity_poly.type
_entity_poly.pdbx_seq_one_letter_code
_entity_poly.pdbx_strand_id
1 'polypeptide(L)'
;MFPFFLVPNAVILISEHHKSSITTLLSARSLVTEEILHITRQIVEGLAALHKEGICVGILTSDSILLPDGESNGSLIVRITQYAVSHVSKDGLDIHGGLPHSFSIAPEQLVNGSAPVETTFKTDVWALGIVLLEMATGVLLRDVWSLKQYMTILKCSMSRAEKGSLLAPVYKALRSASSNARDLLKVGEKLTEIIEKCLSLLPSHRPTLGEVLSCVREKRATESTYYESVECLSGRIASSACKDWVLREMAVEDAFFLWRLCGSSAEAILVKNNVITLRHPVLTNPSIVVEDLRMFGNDESRKFCVKSGVVTLPDKNVREKLMSVPSMDIFLQSFLATPESINNYDEDLSVIVKEKDMIYQASRMRLISHLLNSRFYKLPELMSSVAPDIPPMRRADVWCALLDVRSSDEWNFFLYNTLAVHVSDRQLDVDIPRCHQYEELMTSPAAHYGLRRLLKAWLVSHPQYVYWQGCDSLAAPFLLLNFNRLPTALACLTAFIKKYLNNFFLKDNSAIIQEQLAVFNHLLAFVDAKLYTRLASLDFYPELFAIPWFLTCFAHVLPIHKLFHVWDQLLQRDSSFPLFIGLAILHQLRHTLIEASFNDAILLFSDLPDLSMEVVVADSVAYYDRVPPSCAFRSHAVPNGSNEPPPRGLPCSLQHVSYQELKKWHCPRISTEEFAWRVSDQLIVAIDIRPQIEFGRGCVLRSINYPNINDASLLNIAEPLRVAQRNQHPICIVGGKDVEMTRKFSADLVNMGIDGVCVLDGGFEAIRHDTSLIHVPH
;
A
#
# COMPACT_ATOMS: atom_id res chain seq x y z
N MET A 1 12.91 -2.34 -13.02
CA MET A 1 11.85 -2.36 -14.05
C MET A 1 10.57 -2.67 -13.32
N PHE A 2 9.47 -1.97 -13.62
CA PHE A 2 8.21 -2.14 -12.90
C PHE A 2 7.03 -2.32 -13.87
N PRO A 3 6.18 -3.35 -13.67
CA PRO A 3 4.97 -3.54 -14.45
C PRO A 3 3.81 -2.70 -13.92
N PHE A 4 3.06 -2.06 -14.82
CA PHE A 4 1.80 -1.38 -14.50
C PHE A 4 0.63 -1.95 -15.32
N PHE A 5 -0.52 -2.08 -14.66
CA PHE A 5 -1.82 -2.29 -15.27
C PHE A 5 -2.50 -0.92 -15.36
N LEU A 6 -2.33 -0.24 -16.50
CA LEU A 6 -2.95 1.07 -16.77
C LEU A 6 -3.89 1.02 -17.97
N VAL A 7 -3.86 -0.10 -18.69
CA VAL A 7 -4.65 -0.33 -19.88
C VAL A 7 -5.23 -1.73 -19.75
N PRO A 8 -6.56 -1.88 -19.82
CA PRO A 8 -7.21 -3.18 -19.76
C PRO A 8 -6.58 -4.17 -20.75
N ASN A 9 -6.24 -5.36 -20.25
CA ASN A 9 -5.62 -6.45 -21.00
C ASN A 9 -4.19 -6.18 -21.53
N ALA A 10 -3.45 -5.22 -20.97
CA ALA A 10 -2.04 -5.01 -21.30
C ALA A 10 -1.17 -4.71 -20.07
N VAL A 11 0.05 -5.26 -20.08
CA VAL A 11 1.10 -4.95 -19.09
C VAL A 11 2.09 -3.98 -19.72
N ILE A 12 2.29 -2.82 -19.10
CA ILE A 12 3.31 -1.86 -19.53
C ILE A 12 4.51 -2.00 -18.60
N LEU A 13 5.66 -2.34 -19.18
CA LEU A 13 6.94 -2.42 -18.46
C LEU A 13 7.68 -1.09 -18.55
N ILE A 14 7.97 -0.51 -17.39
CA ILE A 14 8.69 0.76 -17.28
C ILE A 14 10.09 0.49 -16.74
N SER A 15 11.09 1.03 -17.42
CA SER A 15 12.49 0.89 -17.04
C SER A 15 13.25 2.17 -17.34
N GLU A 16 14.33 2.39 -16.60
CA GLU A 16 15.34 3.37 -16.98
C GLU A 16 15.88 3.08 -18.38
N HIS A 17 16.13 4.13 -19.15
CA HIS A 17 16.65 4.05 -20.51
C HIS A 17 17.69 5.14 -20.76
N HIS A 18 18.75 4.79 -21.48
CA HIS A 18 19.81 5.70 -21.92
C HIS A 18 19.89 5.64 -23.45
N LYS A 19 20.23 6.78 -24.07
CA LYS A 19 20.27 6.91 -25.53
C LYS A 19 21.40 6.13 -26.20
N SER A 20 22.50 5.95 -25.47
CA SER A 20 23.70 5.29 -25.94
C SER A 20 23.68 3.80 -25.58
N SER A 21 24.06 2.94 -26.52
CA SER A 21 24.20 1.49 -26.37
C SER A 21 25.53 0.99 -26.96
N ILE A 22 25.87 -0.27 -26.73
CA ILE A 22 27.05 -0.89 -27.37
C ILE A 22 26.99 -0.76 -28.89
N THR A 23 25.81 -0.92 -29.49
CA THR A 23 25.62 -0.65 -30.92
C THR A 23 26.12 0.75 -31.31
N THR A 24 25.63 1.79 -30.63
CA THR A 24 26.02 3.18 -30.96
C THR A 24 27.52 3.42 -30.76
N LEU A 25 28.12 2.75 -29.77
CA LEU A 25 29.55 2.81 -29.50
C LEU A 25 30.37 2.15 -30.61
N LEU A 26 29.94 0.98 -31.10
CA LEU A 26 30.60 0.27 -32.21
C LEU A 26 30.45 1.01 -33.55
N SER A 27 29.35 1.73 -33.76
CA SER A 27 29.20 2.62 -34.92
C SER A 27 30.11 3.85 -34.83
N ALA A 28 30.42 4.32 -33.61
CA ALA A 28 31.26 5.50 -33.40
C ALA A 28 32.76 5.19 -33.41
N ARG A 29 33.19 4.09 -32.77
CA ARG A 29 34.61 3.71 -32.69
C ARG A 29 34.84 2.22 -32.47
N SER A 30 36.06 1.80 -32.80
CA SER A 30 36.58 0.48 -32.44
C SER A 30 36.95 0.40 -30.96
N LEU A 31 36.58 -0.71 -30.31
CA LEU A 31 37.01 -1.04 -28.94
C LEU A 31 38.33 -1.82 -28.94
N VAL A 32 39.18 -1.55 -27.94
CA VAL A 32 40.38 -2.36 -27.66
C VAL A 32 40.04 -3.54 -26.74
N THR A 33 40.90 -4.55 -26.72
CA THR A 33 40.67 -5.80 -25.96
C THR A 33 40.37 -5.57 -24.49
N GLU A 34 41.10 -4.66 -23.84
CA GLU A 34 40.90 -4.33 -22.42
C GLU A 34 39.52 -3.71 -22.16
N GLU A 35 39.03 -2.85 -23.05
CA GLU A 35 37.69 -2.27 -22.95
C GLU A 35 36.62 -3.36 -23.12
N ILE A 36 36.82 -4.27 -24.08
CA ILE A 36 35.89 -5.39 -24.32
C ILE A 36 35.84 -6.28 -23.08
N LEU A 37 36.98 -6.65 -22.50
CA LEU A 37 37.02 -7.45 -21.27
C LEU A 37 36.37 -6.72 -20.10
N HIS A 38 36.61 -5.42 -19.95
CA HIS A 38 35.99 -4.61 -18.91
C HIS A 38 34.45 -4.57 -19.03
N ILE A 39 33.92 -4.37 -20.24
CA ILE A 39 32.49 -4.42 -20.54
C ILE A 39 31.93 -5.83 -20.29
N THR A 40 32.63 -6.86 -20.76
CA THR A 40 32.25 -8.27 -20.58
C THR A 40 32.07 -8.61 -19.11
N ARG A 41 33.01 -8.16 -18.25
CA ARG A 41 32.94 -8.37 -16.81
C ARG A 41 31.63 -7.84 -16.23
N GLN A 42 31.27 -6.61 -16.56
CA GLN A 42 30.05 -5.97 -16.07
C GLN A 42 28.78 -6.66 -16.59
N ILE A 43 28.76 -7.06 -17.88
CA ILE A 43 27.62 -7.82 -18.44
C ILE A 43 27.47 -9.16 -17.71
N VAL A 44 28.56 -9.89 -17.51
CA VAL A 44 28.55 -11.20 -16.82
C VAL A 44 28.12 -11.06 -15.37
N GLU A 45 28.59 -10.03 -14.65
CA GLU A 45 28.15 -9.71 -13.28
C GLU A 45 26.64 -9.42 -13.24
N GLY A 46 26.13 -8.63 -14.18
CA GLY A 46 24.70 -8.32 -14.29
C GLY A 46 23.85 -9.55 -14.62
N LEU A 47 24.27 -10.37 -15.59
CA LEU A 47 23.58 -11.62 -15.94
C LEU A 47 23.60 -12.62 -14.77
N ALA A 48 24.72 -12.73 -14.05
CA ALA A 48 24.83 -13.63 -12.91
C ALA A 48 23.90 -13.22 -11.76
N ALA A 49 23.76 -11.91 -11.52
CA ALA A 49 22.79 -11.39 -10.57
C ALA A 49 21.35 -11.74 -10.98
N LEU A 50 20.99 -11.60 -12.25
CA LEU A 50 19.66 -11.96 -12.77
C LEU A 50 19.38 -13.46 -12.67
N HIS A 51 20.35 -14.31 -13.04
CA HIS A 51 20.21 -15.77 -12.95
C HIS A 51 20.04 -16.25 -11.52
N LYS A 52 20.69 -15.58 -10.55
CA LYS A 52 20.53 -15.88 -9.12
C LYS A 52 19.09 -15.64 -8.63
N GLU A 53 18.42 -14.64 -9.19
CA GLU A 53 17.00 -14.34 -8.93
C GLU A 53 16.04 -15.20 -9.79
N GLY A 54 16.57 -16.16 -10.57
CA GLY A 54 15.75 -17.03 -11.42
C GLY A 54 15.27 -16.37 -12.72
N ILE A 55 15.83 -15.22 -13.10
CA ILE A 55 15.39 -14.45 -14.27
C ILE A 55 16.32 -14.74 -15.46
N CYS A 56 15.77 -15.28 -16.55
CA CYS A 56 16.45 -15.38 -17.84
C CYS A 56 16.15 -14.12 -18.68
N VAL A 57 17.19 -13.53 -19.28
CA VAL A 57 17.04 -12.32 -20.11
C VAL A 57 16.26 -12.62 -21.38
N GLY A 58 16.60 -13.74 -22.04
CA GLY A 58 15.96 -14.23 -23.25
C GLY A 58 16.29 -13.43 -24.53
N ILE A 59 16.33 -12.10 -24.44
CA ILE A 59 16.70 -11.18 -25.54
C ILE A 59 17.87 -10.30 -25.11
N LEU A 60 19.09 -10.84 -25.19
CA LEU A 60 20.31 -10.07 -24.99
C LEU A 60 20.93 -9.71 -26.35
N THR A 61 21.06 -8.41 -26.64
CA THR A 61 21.65 -7.88 -27.88
C THR A 61 22.58 -6.70 -27.57
N SER A 62 23.35 -6.25 -28.56
CA SER A 62 24.16 -5.04 -28.44
C SER A 62 23.33 -3.76 -28.19
N ASP A 63 22.03 -3.76 -28.54
CA ASP A 63 21.12 -2.65 -28.19
C ASP A 63 20.58 -2.74 -26.77
N SER A 64 20.49 -3.94 -26.19
CA SER A 64 20.00 -4.14 -24.82
C SER A 64 21.08 -3.86 -23.76
N ILE A 65 22.29 -3.48 -24.17
CA ILE A 65 23.39 -3.09 -23.28
C ILE A 65 23.60 -1.58 -23.45
N LEU A 66 23.13 -0.83 -22.46
CA LEU A 66 23.10 0.62 -22.44
C LEU A 66 24.36 1.20 -21.80
N LEU A 67 24.73 2.39 -22.24
CA LEU A 67 25.84 3.19 -21.74
C LEU A 67 25.25 4.42 -21.02
N PRO A 68 25.19 4.44 -19.68
CA PRO A 68 24.79 5.64 -18.94
C PRO A 68 25.72 6.82 -19.26
N ASP A 69 25.15 8.02 -19.41
CA ASP A 69 25.91 9.23 -19.73
C ASP A 69 26.84 9.62 -18.58
N GLY A 70 28.15 9.48 -18.80
CA GLY A 70 29.21 9.95 -17.90
C GLY A 70 30.38 8.95 -17.81
N GLU A 71 31.55 9.34 -18.32
CA GLU A 71 32.81 8.69 -17.95
C GLU A 71 33.09 8.97 -16.47
N SER A 72 32.55 8.15 -15.57
CA SER A 72 33.01 8.18 -14.18
C SER A 72 34.44 7.64 -14.14
N ASN A 73 35.40 8.53 -13.96
CA ASN A 73 36.83 8.25 -13.86
C ASN A 73 37.48 7.58 -15.10
N GLY A 74 36.98 7.87 -16.31
CA GLY A 74 37.58 7.37 -17.56
C GLY A 74 37.35 5.88 -17.85
N SER A 75 36.42 5.22 -17.15
CA SER A 75 36.04 3.82 -17.40
C SER A 75 34.60 3.72 -17.92
N LEU A 76 34.36 2.84 -18.91
CA LEU A 76 33.04 2.62 -19.50
C LEU A 76 32.17 1.79 -18.56
N ILE A 77 31.06 2.35 -18.09
CA ILE A 77 30.03 1.62 -17.34
C ILE A 77 28.94 1.15 -18.29
N VAL A 78 28.43 -0.07 -18.09
CA VAL A 78 27.31 -0.64 -18.87
C VAL A 78 26.16 -1.10 -17.99
N ARG A 79 24.94 -1.07 -18.52
CA ARG A 79 23.72 -1.57 -17.87
C ARG A 79 22.92 -2.46 -18.83
N ILE A 80 22.37 -3.56 -18.31
CA ILE A 80 21.48 -4.45 -19.08
C ILE A 80 20.05 -3.93 -18.98
N THR A 81 19.37 -3.76 -20.11
CA THR A 81 17.93 -3.43 -20.19
C THR A 81 17.13 -4.61 -20.75
N GLN A 82 15.80 -4.51 -20.74
CA GLN A 82 14.86 -5.51 -21.29
C GLN A 82 14.93 -6.92 -20.66
N TYR A 83 15.68 -7.09 -19.54
CA TYR A 83 15.97 -8.38 -18.92
C TYR A 83 14.76 -9.15 -18.35
N ALA A 84 13.60 -8.50 -18.17
CA ALA A 84 12.41 -9.16 -17.62
C ALA A 84 11.33 -9.44 -18.68
N VAL A 85 11.52 -9.03 -19.94
CA VAL A 85 10.49 -9.16 -20.98
C VAL A 85 10.16 -10.63 -21.24
N SER A 86 11.18 -11.49 -21.36
CA SER A 86 10.98 -12.94 -21.54
C SER A 86 10.27 -13.56 -20.34
N HIS A 87 10.75 -13.26 -19.13
CA HIS A 87 10.20 -13.78 -17.88
C HIS A 87 8.73 -13.38 -17.67
N VAL A 88 8.39 -12.09 -17.83
CA VAL A 88 7.02 -11.58 -17.61
C VAL A 88 6.03 -12.08 -18.67
N SER A 89 6.51 -12.37 -19.88
CA SER A 89 5.65 -12.84 -20.99
C SER A 89 5.59 -14.36 -21.15
N LYS A 90 6.19 -15.12 -20.21
CA LYS A 90 6.38 -16.58 -20.34
C LYS A 90 7.00 -16.94 -21.69
N ASP A 91 8.17 -16.35 -21.97
CA ASP A 91 8.90 -16.50 -23.22
C ASP A 91 8.09 -16.13 -24.47
N GLY A 92 7.23 -15.11 -24.35
CA GLY A 92 6.41 -14.59 -25.44
C GLY A 92 5.08 -15.28 -25.64
N LEU A 93 4.70 -16.27 -24.82
CA LEU A 93 3.37 -16.89 -24.87
C LEU A 93 2.25 -15.87 -24.62
N ASP A 94 2.49 -14.91 -23.72
CA ASP A 94 1.53 -13.86 -23.38
C ASP A 94 1.64 -12.65 -24.34
N ILE A 95 2.49 -12.71 -25.38
CA ILE A 95 2.66 -11.66 -26.41
C ILE A 95 2.05 -12.12 -27.73
N HIS A 96 1.09 -11.36 -28.25
CA HIS A 96 0.50 -11.64 -29.57
C HIS A 96 1.56 -11.56 -30.68
N GLY A 97 1.96 -12.72 -31.21
CA GLY A 97 3.03 -12.85 -32.23
C GLY A 97 4.38 -13.32 -31.69
N GLY A 98 4.49 -13.58 -30.38
CA GLY A 98 5.71 -14.07 -29.73
C GLY A 98 6.78 -13.00 -29.53
N LEU A 99 7.89 -13.39 -28.88
CA LEU A 99 9.07 -12.54 -28.79
C LEU A 99 9.70 -12.37 -30.19
N PRO A 100 10.16 -11.15 -30.54
CA PRO A 100 10.83 -10.94 -31.82
C PRO A 100 12.12 -11.74 -31.89
N HIS A 101 12.31 -12.50 -32.98
CA HIS A 101 13.57 -13.15 -33.25
C HIS A 101 14.69 -12.12 -33.41
N SER A 102 15.82 -12.33 -32.74
CA SER A 102 17.00 -11.47 -32.80
C SER A 102 18.19 -12.19 -33.45
N PHE A 103 19.24 -11.44 -33.78
CA PHE A 103 20.52 -12.00 -34.24
C PHE A 103 21.27 -12.77 -33.15
N SER A 104 20.78 -12.73 -31.91
CA SER A 104 21.33 -13.46 -30.76
C SER A 104 20.64 -14.80 -30.50
N ILE A 105 19.77 -15.27 -31.39
CA ILE A 105 19.04 -16.54 -31.20
C ILE A 105 20.01 -17.72 -31.07
N ALA A 106 19.74 -18.62 -30.13
CA ALA A 106 20.55 -19.81 -29.93
C ALA A 106 20.14 -20.93 -30.92
N PRO A 107 21.07 -21.82 -31.36
CA PRO A 107 20.78 -22.87 -32.34
C PRO A 107 19.65 -23.81 -31.92
N GLU A 108 19.57 -24.18 -30.65
CA GLU A 108 18.53 -25.05 -30.10
C GLU A 108 17.12 -24.46 -30.23
N GLN A 109 17.00 -23.12 -30.27
CA GLN A 109 15.72 -22.43 -30.46
C GLN A 109 15.24 -22.50 -31.93
N LEU A 110 16.09 -22.94 -32.87
CA LEU A 110 15.75 -23.06 -34.30
C LEU A 110 15.32 -24.47 -34.73
N VAL A 111 15.48 -25.47 -33.87
CA VAL A 111 15.30 -26.90 -34.22
C VAL A 111 13.83 -27.35 -34.11
N ASN A 112 13.04 -26.76 -33.20
CA ASN A 112 11.63 -27.13 -33.01
C ASN A 112 10.69 -26.24 -33.82
N GLY A 113 10.13 -26.81 -34.90
CA GLY A 113 9.40 -26.06 -35.94
C GLY A 113 7.97 -25.63 -35.63
N SER A 114 7.53 -25.52 -34.37
CA SER A 114 6.13 -25.10 -34.08
C SER A 114 5.85 -24.57 -32.67
N ALA A 115 6.66 -24.92 -31.66
CA ALA A 115 6.48 -24.45 -30.28
C ALA A 115 7.62 -23.49 -29.89
N PRO A 116 7.35 -22.38 -29.20
CA PRO A 116 8.40 -21.54 -28.64
C PRO A 116 9.22 -22.41 -27.67
N VAL A 117 10.50 -22.60 -27.98
CA VAL A 117 11.43 -23.27 -27.07
C VAL A 117 11.73 -22.30 -25.94
N GLU A 118 11.50 -22.73 -24.70
CA GLU A 118 11.77 -21.93 -23.50
C GLU A 118 13.21 -21.40 -23.50
N THR A 119 13.36 -20.14 -23.12
CA THR A 119 14.68 -19.53 -22.93
C THR A 119 15.32 -20.12 -21.67
N THR A 120 16.64 -20.27 -21.70
CA THR A 120 17.38 -20.84 -20.56
C THR A 120 18.58 -19.95 -20.22
N PHE A 121 19.15 -20.13 -19.04
CA PHE A 121 20.40 -19.43 -18.70
C PHE A 121 21.52 -19.69 -19.71
N LYS A 122 21.48 -20.80 -20.45
CA LYS A 122 22.43 -21.12 -21.52
C LYS A 122 22.13 -20.40 -22.83
N THR A 123 20.89 -19.98 -23.10
CA THR A 123 20.58 -19.10 -24.24
C THR A 123 21.16 -17.69 -24.01
N ASP A 124 21.16 -17.20 -22.76
CA ASP A 124 21.80 -15.92 -22.41
C ASP A 124 23.33 -15.96 -22.63
N VAL A 125 23.98 -17.09 -22.29
CA VAL A 125 25.42 -17.28 -22.53
C VAL A 125 25.75 -17.30 -24.03
N TRP A 126 24.89 -17.90 -24.86
CA TRP A 126 25.04 -17.84 -26.31
C TRP A 126 24.91 -16.40 -26.83
N ALA A 127 23.88 -15.69 -26.39
CA ALA A 127 23.64 -14.31 -26.77
C ALA A 127 24.82 -13.40 -26.37
N LEU A 128 25.41 -13.62 -25.20
CA LEU A 128 26.66 -12.97 -24.79
C LEU A 128 27.79 -13.24 -25.80
N GLY A 129 27.93 -14.49 -26.28
CA GLY A 129 28.91 -14.83 -27.32
C GLY A 129 28.74 -14.04 -28.62
N ILE A 130 27.50 -13.80 -29.04
CA ILE A 130 27.20 -12.97 -30.23
C ILE A 130 27.56 -11.50 -29.98
N VAL A 131 27.18 -10.94 -28.83
CA VAL A 131 27.55 -9.55 -28.47
C VAL A 131 29.08 -9.39 -28.43
N LEU A 132 29.80 -10.36 -27.86
CA LEU A 132 31.27 -10.35 -27.82
C LEU A 132 31.88 -10.45 -29.23
N LEU A 133 31.29 -11.26 -30.12
CA LEU A 133 31.70 -11.35 -31.51
C LEU A 133 31.52 -10.00 -32.24
N GLU A 134 30.39 -9.32 -32.05
CA GLU A 134 30.14 -7.99 -32.62
C GLU A 134 31.14 -6.96 -32.07
N MET A 135 31.41 -6.95 -30.76
CA MET A 135 32.40 -6.04 -30.16
C MET A 135 33.82 -6.31 -30.66
N ALA A 136 34.22 -7.58 -30.77
CA ALA A 136 35.55 -7.98 -31.21
C ALA A 136 35.78 -7.68 -32.69
N THR A 137 34.81 -7.98 -33.55
CA THR A 137 34.91 -7.69 -34.98
C THR A 137 34.65 -6.22 -35.32
N GLY A 138 33.93 -5.49 -34.46
CA GLY A 138 33.47 -4.13 -34.72
C GLY A 138 32.38 -4.03 -35.79
N VAL A 139 31.71 -5.14 -36.11
CA VAL A 139 30.67 -5.20 -37.13
C VAL A 139 29.41 -5.83 -36.53
N LEU A 140 28.28 -5.14 -36.68
CA LEU A 140 26.98 -5.64 -36.26
C LEU A 140 26.46 -6.63 -37.29
N LEU A 141 25.91 -7.77 -36.85
CA LEU A 141 25.43 -8.81 -37.75
C LEU A 141 24.26 -8.32 -38.60
N ARG A 142 23.44 -7.42 -38.05
CA ARG A 142 22.29 -6.81 -38.73
C ARG A 142 22.64 -5.90 -39.89
N ASP A 143 23.85 -5.33 -39.89
CA ASP A 143 24.32 -4.46 -40.97
C ASP A 143 24.81 -5.28 -42.17
N VAL A 144 25.08 -6.57 -41.94
CA VAL A 144 25.61 -7.50 -42.95
C VAL A 144 24.53 -8.39 -43.52
N TRP A 145 23.59 -8.85 -42.69
CA TRP A 145 22.56 -9.81 -43.09
C TRP A 145 21.17 -9.39 -42.63
N SER A 146 20.16 -9.72 -43.45
CA SER A 146 18.79 -9.80 -42.97
C SER A 146 18.62 -10.96 -41.99
N LEU A 147 17.65 -10.87 -41.08
CA LEU A 147 17.39 -11.92 -40.10
C LEU A 147 17.20 -13.30 -40.76
N LYS A 148 16.45 -13.38 -41.86
CA LYS A 148 16.22 -14.63 -42.61
C LYS A 148 17.52 -15.22 -43.17
N GLN A 149 18.43 -14.38 -43.67
CA GLN A 149 19.75 -14.81 -44.13
C GLN A 149 20.58 -15.33 -42.96
N TYR A 150 20.62 -14.60 -41.84
CA TYR A 150 21.36 -15.04 -40.65
C TYR A 150 20.86 -16.38 -40.11
N MET A 151 19.54 -16.59 -40.01
CA MET A 151 18.98 -17.88 -39.60
C MET A 151 19.40 -19.04 -40.53
N THR A 152 19.47 -18.77 -41.83
CA THR A 152 19.92 -19.76 -42.82
C THR A 152 21.41 -20.05 -42.64
N ILE A 153 22.23 -19.02 -42.43
CA ILE A 153 23.66 -19.17 -42.15
C ILE A 153 23.86 -19.98 -40.87
N LEU A 154 23.15 -19.67 -39.80
CA LEU A 154 23.26 -20.37 -38.53
C LEU A 154 22.91 -21.85 -38.69
N LYS A 155 21.79 -22.17 -39.35
CA LYS A 155 21.40 -23.56 -39.68
C LYS A 155 22.45 -24.30 -40.51
N CYS A 156 23.00 -23.66 -41.55
CA CYS A 156 24.07 -24.25 -42.37
C CYS A 156 25.41 -24.37 -41.62
N SER A 157 25.65 -23.54 -40.61
CA SER A 157 26.85 -23.61 -39.77
C SER A 157 26.76 -24.74 -38.75
N MET A 158 25.57 -25.14 -38.31
CA MET A 158 25.38 -26.27 -37.38
C MET A 158 26.00 -27.58 -37.87
N SER A 159 25.89 -27.87 -39.17
CA SER A 159 26.51 -29.06 -39.78
C SER A 159 28.02 -28.93 -40.03
N ARG A 160 28.60 -27.74 -39.79
CA ARG A 160 30.01 -27.39 -40.03
C ARG A 160 30.70 -26.94 -38.74
N ALA A 161 30.14 -27.28 -37.58
CA ALA A 161 30.71 -26.91 -36.29
C ALA A 161 32.14 -27.47 -36.15
N GLU A 162 33.08 -26.62 -35.77
CA GLU A 162 34.47 -26.99 -35.53
C GLU A 162 34.69 -27.06 -34.02
N LYS A 163 35.30 -28.14 -33.50
CA LYS A 163 35.52 -28.35 -32.05
C LYS A 163 34.25 -28.19 -31.20
N GLY A 164 33.07 -28.42 -31.78
CA GLY A 164 31.78 -28.23 -31.10
C GLY A 164 31.31 -26.78 -30.98
N SER A 165 32.04 -25.81 -31.54
CA SER A 165 31.68 -24.39 -31.60
C SER A 165 31.22 -23.98 -33.00
N LEU A 166 30.40 -22.94 -33.04
CA LEU A 166 29.95 -22.29 -34.26
C LEU A 166 30.70 -21.00 -34.59
N LEU A 167 31.67 -20.59 -33.77
CA LEU A 167 32.44 -19.36 -34.00
C LEU A 167 33.16 -19.40 -35.36
N ALA A 168 33.96 -20.43 -35.66
CA ALA A 168 34.70 -20.53 -36.92
C ALA A 168 33.83 -20.41 -38.18
N PRO A 169 32.74 -21.21 -38.37
CA PRO A 169 31.91 -21.12 -39.56
C PRO A 169 31.12 -19.80 -39.65
N VAL A 170 30.65 -19.24 -38.52
CA VAL A 170 29.94 -17.96 -38.49
C VAL A 170 30.89 -16.79 -38.79
N TYR A 171 32.08 -16.78 -38.19
CA TYR A 171 33.09 -15.76 -38.43
C TYR A 171 33.61 -15.78 -39.87
N LYS A 172 33.83 -16.96 -40.45
CA LYS A 172 34.20 -17.10 -41.86
C LYS A 172 33.13 -16.52 -42.79
N ALA A 173 31.85 -16.78 -42.51
CA ALA A 173 30.74 -16.18 -43.23
C ALA A 173 30.75 -14.65 -43.08
N LEU A 174 30.96 -14.14 -41.86
CA LEU A 174 30.99 -12.70 -41.58
C LEU A 174 32.11 -11.99 -42.35
N ARG A 175 33.33 -12.55 -42.33
CA ARG A 175 34.49 -12.02 -43.07
C ARG A 175 34.31 -12.07 -44.59
N SER A 176 33.54 -13.03 -45.10
CA SER A 176 33.22 -13.08 -46.53
C SER A 176 32.19 -12.03 -46.94
N ALA A 177 31.33 -11.60 -46.01
CA ALA A 177 30.24 -10.68 -46.26
C ALA A 177 30.58 -9.21 -45.91
N SER A 178 31.57 -8.97 -45.04
CA SER A 178 32.02 -7.63 -44.66
C SER A 178 33.55 -7.54 -44.59
N SER A 179 34.14 -6.69 -45.44
CA SER A 179 35.57 -6.37 -45.42
C SER A 179 36.00 -5.58 -44.17
N ASN A 180 35.04 -4.98 -43.46
CA ASN A 180 35.29 -4.14 -42.29
C ASN A 180 35.43 -4.94 -40.98
N ALA A 181 35.07 -6.23 -40.99
CA ALA A 181 35.17 -7.08 -39.82
C ALA A 181 36.63 -7.28 -39.43
N ARG A 182 37.02 -6.84 -38.22
CA ARG A 182 38.38 -6.99 -37.70
C ARG A 182 38.77 -8.45 -37.53
N ASP A 183 40.07 -8.69 -37.59
CA ASP A 183 40.60 -10.04 -37.43
C ASP A 183 40.59 -10.44 -35.95
N LEU A 184 39.84 -11.48 -35.59
CA LEU A 184 39.73 -11.97 -34.21
C LEU A 184 41.11 -12.30 -33.60
N LEU A 185 42.06 -12.79 -34.41
CA LEU A 185 43.42 -13.07 -33.97
C LEU A 185 44.16 -11.82 -33.44
N LYS A 186 43.79 -10.63 -33.93
CA LYS A 186 44.38 -9.35 -33.49
C LYS A 186 43.73 -8.79 -32.22
N VAL A 187 42.57 -9.32 -31.82
CA VAL A 187 41.83 -8.87 -30.63
C VAL A 187 42.28 -9.67 -29.38
N GLY A 188 42.98 -10.79 -29.54
CA GLY A 188 43.62 -11.53 -28.45
C GLY A 188 43.04 -12.92 -28.23
N GLU A 189 43.92 -13.87 -27.90
CA GLU A 189 43.58 -15.30 -27.76
C GLU A 189 42.56 -15.55 -26.64
N LYS A 190 42.74 -14.86 -25.50
CA LYS A 190 41.88 -14.98 -24.33
C LYS A 190 40.42 -14.63 -24.63
N LEU A 191 40.18 -13.54 -25.36
CA LEU A 191 38.82 -13.13 -25.74
C LEU A 191 38.22 -14.10 -26.77
N THR A 192 39.03 -14.55 -27.73
CA THR A 192 38.61 -15.51 -28.75
C THR A 192 38.18 -16.84 -28.12
N GLU A 193 38.90 -17.33 -27.11
CA GLU A 193 38.54 -18.54 -26.36
C GLU A 193 37.21 -18.39 -25.62
N ILE A 194 36.95 -17.23 -25.01
CA ILE A 194 35.67 -16.95 -24.34
C ILE A 194 34.53 -16.99 -25.36
N ILE A 195 34.69 -16.32 -26.51
CA ILE A 195 33.67 -16.31 -27.58
C ILE A 195 33.42 -17.73 -28.10
N GLU A 196 34.48 -18.50 -28.37
CA GLU A 196 34.41 -19.88 -28.86
C GLU A 196 33.59 -20.76 -27.91
N LYS A 197 33.83 -20.66 -26.59
CA LYS A 197 33.11 -21.41 -25.55
C LYS A 197 31.64 -20.98 -25.45
N CYS A 198 31.36 -19.68 -25.49
CA CYS A 198 29.98 -19.16 -25.48
C CYS A 198 29.17 -19.60 -26.70
N LEU A 199 29.81 -19.67 -27.87
CA LEU A 199 29.20 -20.11 -29.14
C LEU A 199 29.25 -21.64 -29.36
N SER A 200 29.30 -22.42 -28.28
CA SER A 200 29.18 -23.89 -28.35
C SER A 200 27.79 -24.31 -28.83
N LEU A 201 27.76 -25.26 -29.76
CA LEU A 201 26.53 -25.79 -30.36
C LEU A 201 25.60 -26.42 -29.31
N LEU A 202 26.15 -27.24 -28.42
CA LEU A 202 25.41 -27.87 -27.34
C LEU A 202 25.34 -26.95 -26.11
N PRO A 203 24.15 -26.67 -25.54
CA PRO A 203 24.00 -25.82 -24.35
C PRO A 203 24.80 -26.30 -23.14
N SER A 204 24.97 -27.62 -22.98
CA SER A 204 25.76 -28.24 -21.91
C SER A 204 27.25 -27.94 -21.98
N HIS A 205 27.78 -27.60 -23.16
CA HIS A 205 29.20 -27.26 -23.34
C HIS A 205 29.47 -25.76 -23.19
N ARG A 206 28.43 -24.92 -23.15
CA ARG A 206 28.61 -23.48 -22.87
C ARG A 206 29.03 -23.30 -21.42
N PRO A 207 29.91 -22.34 -21.11
CA PRO A 207 30.39 -22.13 -19.75
C PRO A 207 29.26 -21.64 -18.82
N THR A 208 29.50 -21.71 -17.52
CA THR A 208 28.71 -20.94 -16.54
C THR A 208 29.18 -19.50 -16.51
N LEU A 209 28.33 -18.56 -16.10
CA LEU A 209 28.75 -17.16 -15.95
C LEU A 209 29.87 -17.00 -14.92
N GLY A 210 29.93 -17.87 -13.90
CA GLY A 210 31.04 -17.91 -12.95
C GLY A 210 32.37 -18.30 -13.61
N GLU A 211 32.36 -19.27 -14.53
CA GLU A 211 33.54 -19.63 -15.33
C GLU A 211 33.98 -18.48 -16.24
N VAL A 212 33.05 -17.84 -16.95
CA VAL A 212 33.37 -16.66 -17.78
C VAL A 212 33.95 -15.53 -16.93
N LEU A 213 33.37 -15.25 -15.76
CA LEU A 213 33.85 -14.21 -14.85
C LEU A 213 35.28 -14.52 -14.36
N SER A 214 35.58 -15.79 -14.08
CA SER A 214 36.93 -16.22 -13.68
C SER A 214 37.97 -15.98 -14.77
N CYS A 215 37.59 -16.13 -16.05
CA CYS A 215 38.45 -15.83 -17.17
C CYS A 215 38.68 -14.32 -17.32
N VAL A 216 37.68 -13.48 -17.05
CA VAL A 216 37.76 -12.03 -17.29
C VAL A 216 38.35 -11.25 -16.09
N ARG A 217 38.37 -11.82 -14.89
CA ARG A 217 38.93 -11.18 -13.69
C ARG A 217 40.44 -10.92 -13.82
N GLU A 218 40.83 -9.66 -13.76
CA GLU A 218 42.18 -9.26 -13.36
C GLU A 218 42.25 -9.01 -11.85
N LYS A 219 43.44 -9.10 -11.25
CA LYS A 219 43.68 -8.79 -9.83
C LYS A 219 43.20 -7.37 -9.54
N ARG A 220 42.04 -7.21 -8.90
CA ARG A 220 41.55 -5.89 -8.49
C ARG A 220 42.52 -5.26 -7.48
N ALA A 221 42.89 -4.01 -7.75
CA ALA A 221 43.11 -3.03 -6.70
C ALA A 221 41.85 -2.96 -5.84
N THR A 222 42.05 -2.99 -4.53
CA THR A 222 41.04 -2.87 -3.48
C THR A 222 39.95 -1.86 -3.86
N GLU A 223 38.73 -2.34 -4.09
CA GLU A 223 37.55 -1.49 -4.03
C GLU A 223 37.42 -1.01 -2.60
N SER A 224 37.84 0.23 -2.36
CA SER A 224 37.39 0.94 -1.18
C SER A 224 35.89 1.11 -1.34
N THR A 225 35.14 0.42 -0.49
CA THR A 225 33.79 0.84 -0.12
C THR A 225 33.92 2.21 0.54
N TYR A 226 33.98 3.27 -0.28
CA TYR A 226 33.82 4.63 0.20
C TYR A 226 32.37 4.76 0.64
N TYR A 227 32.15 4.69 1.94
CA TYR A 227 31.05 5.43 2.53
C TYR A 227 31.34 6.90 2.23
N GLU A 228 30.67 7.47 1.22
CA GLU A 228 30.69 8.92 1.03
C GLU A 228 30.15 9.58 2.31
N SER A 229 30.93 10.50 2.88
CA SER A 229 30.43 11.31 3.99
C SER A 229 29.28 12.20 3.50
N VAL A 230 28.38 12.58 4.42
CA VAL A 230 27.26 13.50 4.14
C VAL A 230 27.78 14.81 3.51
N GLU A 231 28.98 15.25 3.87
CA GLU A 231 29.64 16.44 3.33
C GLU A 231 30.08 16.27 1.87
N CYS A 232 30.57 15.08 1.49
CA CYS A 232 30.95 14.77 0.11
C CYS A 232 29.71 14.73 -0.80
N LEU A 233 28.63 14.09 -0.32
CA LEU A 233 27.36 14.03 -1.03
C LEU A 233 26.71 15.42 -1.15
N SER A 234 26.76 16.22 -0.08
CA SER A 234 26.33 17.63 -0.08
C SER A 234 27.12 18.47 -1.08
N GLY A 235 28.44 18.31 -1.13
CA GLY A 235 29.30 18.97 -2.12
C GLY A 235 28.97 18.60 -3.57
N ARG A 236 28.64 17.33 -3.85
CA ARG A 236 28.19 16.87 -5.16
C ARG A 236 26.81 17.43 -5.53
N ILE A 237 25.88 17.49 -4.59
CA ILE A 237 24.54 18.07 -4.80
C ILE A 237 24.64 19.57 -5.07
N ALA A 238 25.48 20.29 -4.31
CA ALA A 238 25.69 21.73 -4.46
C ALA A 238 26.45 22.11 -5.74
N SER A 239 27.34 21.25 -6.24
CA SER A 239 28.09 21.48 -7.48
C SER A 239 27.36 21.06 -8.76
N SER A 240 26.28 20.29 -8.66
CA SER A 240 25.46 19.91 -9.82
C SER A 240 24.53 21.05 -10.22
N ALA A 241 24.86 21.74 -11.32
CA ALA A 241 23.97 22.74 -11.93
C ALA A 241 22.62 22.16 -12.39
N CYS A 242 22.53 20.83 -12.54
CA CYS A 242 21.32 20.12 -12.94
C CYS A 242 20.70 19.33 -11.78
N LYS A 243 19.41 19.52 -11.50
CA LYS A 243 18.67 18.78 -10.44
C LYS A 243 18.22 17.38 -10.87
N ASP A 244 18.71 16.91 -12.02
CA ASP A 244 18.44 15.58 -12.57
C ASP A 244 18.80 14.42 -11.64
N TRP A 245 19.71 14.65 -10.69
CA TRP A 245 20.11 13.66 -9.70
C TRP A 245 18.92 13.17 -8.86
N VAL A 246 17.90 14.01 -8.62
CA VAL A 246 16.71 13.60 -7.86
C VAL A 246 16.03 12.41 -8.53
N LEU A 247 15.83 12.46 -9.84
CA LEU A 247 15.23 11.34 -10.59
C LEU A 247 16.16 10.13 -10.70
N ARG A 248 17.48 10.32 -10.65
CA ARG A 248 18.47 9.22 -10.72
C ARG A 248 18.56 8.42 -9.43
N GLU A 249 18.37 9.08 -8.29
CA GLU A 249 18.42 8.46 -6.96
C GLU A 249 17.06 7.87 -6.53
N MET A 250 15.99 8.13 -7.27
CA MET A 250 14.66 7.60 -7.00
C MET A 250 14.46 6.22 -7.61
N ALA A 251 13.63 5.41 -6.94
CA ALA A 251 13.16 4.16 -7.52
C ALA A 251 12.32 4.46 -8.79
N VAL A 252 12.33 3.54 -9.77
CA VAL A 252 11.66 3.75 -11.06
C VAL A 252 10.16 3.95 -10.87
N GLU A 253 9.58 3.27 -9.89
CA GLU A 253 8.18 3.36 -9.49
C GLU A 253 7.81 4.76 -9.02
N ASP A 254 8.65 5.34 -8.17
CA ASP A 254 8.45 6.68 -7.63
C ASP A 254 8.62 7.74 -8.72
N ALA A 255 9.66 7.62 -9.54
CA ALA A 255 9.91 8.53 -10.64
C ALA A 255 8.72 8.51 -11.64
N PHE A 256 8.18 7.32 -11.92
CA PHE A 256 7.01 7.16 -12.77
C PHE A 256 5.74 7.72 -12.12
N PHE A 257 5.54 7.52 -10.82
CA PHE A 257 4.42 8.12 -10.09
C PHE A 257 4.44 9.66 -10.19
N LEU A 258 5.58 10.29 -9.90
CA LEU A 258 5.74 11.74 -10.06
C LEU A 258 5.55 12.20 -11.51
N TRP A 259 6.03 11.42 -12.48
CA TRP A 259 5.82 11.70 -13.90
C TRP A 259 4.34 11.74 -14.28
N ARG A 260 3.51 10.84 -13.72
CA ARG A 260 2.06 10.86 -13.95
C ARG A 260 1.39 12.12 -13.39
N LEU A 261 1.85 12.61 -12.23
CA LEU A 261 1.35 13.86 -11.62
C LEU A 261 1.65 15.11 -12.45
N CYS A 262 2.54 15.02 -13.43
CA CYS A 262 2.80 16.09 -14.40
C CYS A 262 1.82 16.09 -15.59
N GLY A 263 0.67 15.41 -15.47
CA GLY A 263 -0.41 15.41 -16.47
C GLY A 263 -0.13 14.55 -17.69
N SER A 264 0.87 13.67 -17.64
CA SER A 264 1.23 12.80 -18.75
C SER A 264 0.53 11.44 -18.63
N SER A 265 0.06 10.90 -19.77
CA SER A 265 -0.57 9.57 -19.84
C SER A 265 0.27 8.63 -20.69
N ALA A 266 0.65 7.48 -20.13
CA ALA A 266 1.36 6.44 -20.84
C ALA A 266 0.53 5.91 -22.02
N GLU A 267 -0.78 5.71 -21.85
CA GLU A 267 -1.69 5.27 -22.92
C GLU A 267 -1.70 6.26 -24.09
N ALA A 268 -1.82 7.57 -23.81
CA ALA A 268 -1.81 8.60 -24.85
C ALA A 268 -0.51 8.60 -25.67
N ILE A 269 0.63 8.35 -25.02
CA ILE A 269 1.93 8.24 -25.68
C ILE A 269 1.99 6.98 -26.54
N LEU A 270 1.50 5.84 -26.03
CA LEU A 270 1.47 4.59 -26.78
C LEU A 270 0.53 4.66 -27.99
N VAL A 271 -0.60 5.34 -27.88
CA VAL A 271 -1.51 5.65 -29.01
C VAL A 271 -0.78 6.49 -30.05
N LYS A 272 -0.11 7.58 -29.64
CA LYS A 272 0.66 8.45 -30.55
C LYS A 272 1.80 7.70 -31.27
N ASN A 273 2.39 6.70 -30.63
CA ASN A 273 3.44 5.86 -31.21
C ASN A 273 2.90 4.67 -32.04
N ASN A 274 1.59 4.58 -32.24
CA ASN A 274 0.90 3.49 -32.93
C ASN A 274 1.21 2.11 -32.31
N VAL A 275 1.38 2.06 -30.99
CA VAL A 275 1.46 0.80 -30.22
C VAL A 275 0.05 0.35 -29.85
N ILE A 276 -0.81 1.29 -29.46
CA ILE A 276 -2.23 1.05 -29.19
C ILE A 276 -3.03 1.66 -30.34
N THR A 277 -3.89 0.87 -30.99
CA THR A 277 -4.85 1.35 -31.98
C THR A 277 -6.25 1.26 -31.39
N LEU A 278 -6.93 2.40 -31.26
CA LEU A 278 -8.31 2.46 -30.79
C LEU A 278 -9.25 2.21 -31.98
N ARG A 279 -10.15 1.23 -31.87
CA ARG A 279 -11.27 1.10 -32.82
C ARG A 279 -12.33 2.14 -32.49
N HIS A 280 -12.99 2.66 -33.53
CA HIS A 280 -14.08 3.62 -33.33
C HIS A 280 -15.22 2.97 -32.53
N PRO A 281 -15.85 3.66 -31.55
CA PRO A 281 -16.94 3.08 -30.74
C PRO A 281 -18.14 2.54 -31.53
N VAL A 282 -18.32 3.02 -32.77
CA VAL A 282 -19.37 2.54 -33.69
C VAL A 282 -19.03 1.18 -34.33
N LEU A 283 -17.76 0.75 -34.26
CA LEU A 283 -17.23 -0.50 -34.80
C LEU A 283 -16.94 -1.55 -33.71
N THR A 284 -17.23 -1.22 -32.46
CA THR A 284 -17.09 -2.14 -31.32
C THR A 284 -18.41 -2.84 -31.05
N ASN A 285 -18.37 -4.17 -30.90
CA ASN A 285 -19.58 -4.93 -30.54
C ASN A 285 -20.10 -4.46 -29.18
N PRO A 286 -21.44 -4.32 -28.99
CA PRO A 286 -22.01 -4.04 -27.69
C PRO A 286 -21.62 -5.15 -26.70
N SER A 287 -21.33 -4.78 -25.45
CA SER A 287 -21.09 -5.75 -24.39
C SER A 287 -22.41 -6.41 -24.00
N ILE A 288 -22.50 -7.71 -24.19
CA ILE A 288 -23.62 -8.57 -23.84
C ILE A 288 -23.23 -9.37 -22.61
N VAL A 289 -23.98 -9.22 -21.52
CA VAL A 289 -23.82 -10.03 -20.32
C VAL A 289 -24.84 -11.17 -20.39
N VAL A 290 -24.37 -12.42 -20.36
CA VAL A 290 -25.25 -13.61 -20.33
C VAL A 290 -25.45 -14.05 -18.88
N GLU A 291 -26.48 -14.86 -18.61
CA GLU A 291 -26.94 -15.28 -17.27
C GLU A 291 -25.83 -15.75 -16.31
N ASP A 292 -24.72 -16.30 -16.82
CA ASP A 292 -23.53 -16.70 -16.03
C ASP A 292 -22.53 -15.55 -15.73
N LEU A 293 -22.95 -14.29 -15.87
CA LEU A 293 -22.09 -13.09 -15.79
C LEU A 293 -20.90 -13.07 -16.77
N ARG A 294 -20.92 -13.95 -17.77
CA ARG A 294 -19.95 -13.93 -18.86
C ARG A 294 -20.28 -12.77 -19.79
N MET A 295 -19.35 -11.82 -19.87
CA MET A 295 -19.42 -10.71 -20.81
C MET A 295 -18.88 -11.15 -22.17
N PHE A 296 -19.62 -10.86 -23.23
CA PHE A 296 -19.23 -11.05 -24.62
C PHE A 296 -19.31 -9.72 -25.36
N GLY A 297 -18.33 -9.41 -26.19
CA GLY A 297 -18.32 -8.17 -26.97
C GLY A 297 -17.60 -7.03 -26.27
N ASN A 298 -17.07 -6.12 -27.09
CA ASN A 298 -16.10 -5.08 -26.75
C ASN A 298 -14.65 -5.57 -26.53
N ASP A 299 -14.38 -6.86 -26.76
CA ASP A 299 -13.06 -7.51 -26.63
C ASP A 299 -11.98 -6.95 -27.58
N GLU A 300 -12.37 -6.16 -28.59
CA GLU A 300 -11.46 -5.60 -29.60
C GLU A 300 -11.54 -4.05 -29.71
N SER A 301 -11.99 -3.34 -28.68
CA SER A 301 -11.93 -1.86 -28.68
C SER A 301 -10.50 -1.32 -28.82
N ARG A 302 -9.52 -2.06 -28.30
CA ARG A 302 -8.10 -1.77 -28.38
C ARG A 302 -7.39 -2.89 -29.13
N LYS A 303 -6.66 -2.57 -30.19
CA LYS A 303 -5.71 -3.48 -30.85
C LYS A 303 -4.29 -3.08 -30.49
N PHE A 304 -3.57 -3.97 -29.83
CA PHE A 304 -2.15 -3.79 -29.51
C PHE A 304 -1.29 -4.28 -30.67
N CYS A 305 -0.43 -3.42 -31.19
CA CYS A 305 0.58 -3.77 -32.16
C CYS A 305 1.89 -3.98 -31.40
N VAL A 306 2.41 -5.21 -31.39
CA VAL A 306 3.74 -5.50 -30.85
C VAL A 306 4.77 -4.84 -31.77
N LYS A 307 5.27 -3.67 -31.36
CA LYS A 307 6.44 -3.04 -31.98
C LYS A 307 7.68 -3.42 -31.16
N SER A 308 8.68 -3.99 -31.81
CA SER A 308 10.00 -4.16 -31.22
C SER A 308 10.65 -2.79 -31.05
N GLY A 309 10.63 -2.22 -29.84
CA GLY A 309 11.26 -0.94 -29.57
C GLY A 309 10.92 -0.37 -28.19
N VAL A 310 11.71 0.61 -27.75
CA VAL A 310 11.48 1.37 -26.51
C VAL A 310 10.74 2.66 -26.87
N VAL A 311 9.66 2.96 -26.16
CA VAL A 311 8.98 4.25 -26.25
C VAL A 311 9.43 5.13 -25.09
N THR A 312 10.24 6.16 -25.38
CA THR A 312 10.76 7.07 -24.36
C THR A 312 9.64 7.97 -23.82
N LEU A 313 9.48 8.01 -22.50
CA LEU A 313 8.58 8.94 -21.84
C LEU A 313 9.18 10.35 -21.81
N PRO A 314 8.43 11.41 -22.18
CA PRO A 314 8.91 12.78 -22.14
C PRO A 314 9.10 13.23 -20.70
N ASP A 315 10.29 13.70 -20.35
CA ASP A 315 10.69 14.09 -19.00
C ASP A 315 10.72 15.60 -18.77
N LYS A 316 10.55 16.41 -19.82
CA LYS A 316 10.61 17.88 -19.80
C LYS A 316 9.78 18.50 -18.66
N ASN A 317 8.49 18.13 -18.55
CA ASN A 317 7.59 18.71 -17.54
C ASN A 317 8.04 18.39 -16.11
N VAL A 318 8.52 17.16 -15.87
CA VAL A 318 9.01 16.73 -14.55
C VAL A 318 10.28 17.49 -14.19
N ARG A 319 11.22 17.61 -15.14
CA ARG A 319 12.46 18.38 -14.95
C ARG A 319 12.18 19.86 -14.68
N GLU A 320 11.29 20.50 -15.44
CA GLU A 320 10.90 21.90 -15.23
C GLU A 320 10.32 22.14 -13.83
N LYS A 321 9.40 21.28 -13.37
CA LYS A 321 8.84 21.37 -12.01
C LYS A 321 9.90 21.16 -10.93
N LEU A 322 10.77 20.16 -11.07
CA LEU A 322 11.86 19.93 -10.12
C LEU A 322 12.84 21.11 -10.07
N MET A 323 13.12 21.74 -11.22
CA MET A 323 13.98 22.91 -11.30
C MET A 323 13.41 24.13 -10.57
N SER A 324 12.07 24.27 -10.46
CA SER A 324 11.45 25.37 -9.72
C SER A 324 11.56 25.27 -8.18
N VAL A 325 11.95 24.11 -7.62
CA VAL A 325 12.04 23.94 -6.17
C VAL A 325 13.43 24.31 -5.66
N PRO A 326 13.59 25.13 -4.60
CA PRO A 326 14.90 25.39 -3.99
C PRO A 326 15.60 24.08 -3.59
N SER A 327 16.75 23.77 -4.21
CA SER A 327 17.41 22.45 -4.19
C SER A 327 17.82 21.95 -2.80
N MET A 328 17.96 22.88 -1.85
CA MET A 328 18.55 22.63 -0.54
C MET A 328 17.54 22.04 0.46
N ASP A 329 16.24 22.33 0.29
CA ASP A 329 15.24 22.05 1.34
C ASP A 329 14.79 20.59 1.36
N ILE A 330 14.50 19.98 0.21
CA ILE A 330 13.96 18.60 0.17
C ILE A 330 14.98 17.56 0.70
N PHE A 331 16.26 17.74 0.38
CA PHE A 331 17.29 16.78 0.78
C PHE A 331 17.67 16.95 2.26
N LEU A 332 18.04 18.16 2.69
CA LEU A 332 18.48 18.39 4.06
C LEU A 332 17.35 18.22 5.08
N GLN A 333 16.10 18.56 4.75
CA GLN A 333 14.97 18.31 5.64
C GLN A 333 14.83 16.83 5.96
N SER A 334 15.08 15.90 5.03
CA SER A 334 15.01 14.47 5.34
C SER A 334 16.05 14.02 6.39
N PHE A 335 17.25 14.60 6.38
CA PHE A 335 18.32 14.26 7.33
C PHE A 335 18.20 15.00 8.67
N LEU A 336 17.81 16.27 8.61
CA LEU A 336 17.69 17.19 9.74
C LEU A 336 16.27 17.26 10.34
N ALA A 337 15.32 16.46 9.83
CA ALA A 337 13.94 16.45 10.29
C ALA A 337 13.87 16.29 11.82
N THR A 338 13.33 17.31 12.46
CA THR A 338 12.87 17.33 13.85
C THR A 338 11.36 17.52 13.84
N PRO A 339 10.62 17.14 14.91
CA PRO A 339 9.18 17.40 15.00
C PRO A 339 8.79 18.86 14.70
N GLU A 340 9.64 19.82 15.04
CA GLU A 340 9.40 21.26 14.86
C GLU A 340 9.60 21.76 13.42
N SER A 341 10.43 21.07 12.61
CA SER A 341 10.77 21.49 11.24
C SER A 341 9.86 20.90 10.15
N ILE A 342 8.98 19.96 10.51
CA ILE A 342 8.07 19.24 9.59
C ILE A 342 6.81 20.08 9.24
N ASN A 343 6.46 21.10 10.04
CA ASN A 343 5.19 21.85 9.95
C ASN A 343 5.14 22.99 8.91
N ASN A 344 6.05 23.02 7.92
CA ASN A 344 6.18 24.16 6.98
C ASN A 344 5.48 23.96 5.62
N TYR A 345 4.62 22.95 5.46
CA TYR A 345 3.89 22.71 4.21
C TYR A 345 2.42 23.09 4.35
N ASP A 346 1.89 23.85 3.37
CA ASP A 346 0.49 24.33 3.28
C ASP A 346 -0.52 23.38 3.95
N GLU A 347 -0.82 23.65 5.22
CA GLU A 347 -1.79 22.87 6.01
C GLU A 347 -3.20 23.03 5.41
N ASP A 348 -3.46 24.17 4.76
CA ASP A 348 -4.75 24.58 4.22
C ASP A 348 -5.22 23.77 3.00
N LEU A 349 -4.32 23.03 2.32
CA LEU A 349 -4.70 22.22 1.16
C LEU A 349 -5.28 20.87 1.58
N SER A 350 -6.34 20.49 0.86
CA SER A 350 -7.03 19.21 1.01
C SER A 350 -6.11 18.03 0.64
N VAL A 351 -6.29 16.87 1.28
CA VAL A 351 -5.45 15.68 1.06
C VAL A 351 -5.48 15.24 -0.42
N ILE A 352 -6.65 15.34 -1.07
CA ILE A 352 -6.83 14.99 -2.48
C ILE A 352 -5.99 15.92 -3.38
N VAL A 353 -5.87 17.19 -3.03
CA VAL A 353 -5.04 18.15 -3.76
C VAL A 353 -3.56 17.83 -3.54
N LYS A 354 -3.17 17.55 -2.30
CA LYS A 354 -1.82 17.13 -1.91
C LYS A 354 -1.37 15.85 -2.61
N GLU A 355 -2.26 14.87 -2.79
CA GLU A 355 -1.96 13.63 -3.54
C GLU A 355 -1.70 13.87 -5.04
N LYS A 356 -2.23 14.96 -5.60
CA LYS A 356 -2.03 15.35 -7.01
C LYS A 356 -0.87 16.32 -7.22
N ASP A 357 -0.32 16.89 -6.14
CA ASP A 357 0.81 17.81 -6.22
C ASP A 357 2.14 17.04 -6.29
N MET A 358 2.80 17.15 -7.45
CA MET A 358 4.07 16.47 -7.71
C MET A 358 5.19 16.90 -6.76
N ILE A 359 5.31 18.20 -6.44
CA ILE A 359 6.40 18.71 -5.59
C ILE A 359 6.19 18.24 -4.15
N TYR A 360 4.96 18.38 -3.67
CA TYR A 360 4.57 17.91 -2.35
C TYR A 360 4.84 16.40 -2.21
N GLN A 361 4.36 15.58 -3.15
CA GLN A 361 4.58 14.14 -3.14
C GLN A 361 6.08 13.79 -3.20
N ALA A 362 6.86 14.45 -4.05
CA ALA A 362 8.30 14.21 -4.14
C ALA A 362 9.01 14.45 -2.80
N SER A 363 8.69 15.55 -2.11
CA SER A 363 9.26 15.86 -0.81
C SER A 363 8.82 14.85 0.25
N ARG A 364 7.52 14.61 0.36
CA ARG A 364 6.92 13.75 1.38
C ARG A 364 7.35 12.29 1.22
N MET A 365 7.32 11.74 0.01
CA MET A 365 7.77 10.38 -0.27
C MET A 365 9.23 10.19 0.17
N ARG A 366 10.10 11.17 -0.09
CA ARG A 366 11.51 11.10 0.32
C ARG A 366 11.68 11.13 1.83
N LEU A 367 11.03 12.08 2.52
CA LEU A 367 11.06 12.19 3.98
C LEU A 367 10.60 10.89 4.64
N ILE A 368 9.42 10.40 4.25
CA ILE A 368 8.84 9.17 4.80
C ILE A 368 9.71 7.96 4.49
N SER A 369 10.33 7.87 3.29
CA SER A 369 11.29 6.79 2.99
C SER A 369 12.47 6.78 3.96
N HIS A 370 13.04 7.95 4.24
CA HIS A 370 14.15 8.09 5.17
C HIS A 370 13.74 7.68 6.58
N LEU A 371 12.59 8.15 7.06
CA LEU A 371 12.07 7.84 8.39
C LEU A 371 11.71 6.36 8.54
N LEU A 372 11.14 5.72 7.51
CA LEU A 372 10.90 4.27 7.50
C LEU A 372 12.20 3.47 7.58
N ASN A 373 13.24 3.86 6.83
CA ASN A 373 14.55 3.21 6.86
C ASN A 373 15.30 3.41 8.20
N SER A 374 14.99 4.49 8.92
CA SER A 374 15.60 4.84 10.22
C SER A 374 14.66 4.63 11.40
N ARG A 375 13.53 3.92 11.21
CA ARG A 375 12.41 3.81 12.16
C ARG A 375 12.80 3.33 13.56
N PHE A 376 13.86 2.53 13.69
CA PHE A 376 14.35 2.06 14.99
C PHE A 376 14.90 3.18 15.88
N TYR A 377 15.26 4.33 15.29
CA TYR A 377 15.79 5.49 15.99
C TYR A 377 14.87 6.71 15.89
N LYS A 378 14.08 6.82 14.80
CA LYS A 378 13.24 7.97 14.47
C LYS A 378 11.73 7.66 14.43
N LEU A 379 11.26 6.77 15.30
CA LEU A 379 9.84 6.39 15.34
C LEU A 379 8.93 7.59 15.68
N PRO A 380 9.24 8.45 16.68
CA PRO A 380 8.41 9.62 16.98
C PRO A 380 8.28 10.59 15.80
N GLU A 381 9.37 10.80 15.06
CA GLU A 381 9.40 11.67 13.88
C GLU A 381 8.63 11.06 12.71
N LEU A 382 8.70 9.73 12.53
CA LEU A 382 7.85 9.03 11.57
C LEU A 382 6.37 9.24 11.91
N MET A 383 5.97 9.02 13.17
CA MET A 383 4.59 9.17 13.62
C MET A 383 4.09 10.60 13.45
N SER A 384 4.88 11.59 13.85
CA SER A 384 4.55 13.01 13.64
C SER A 384 4.40 13.34 12.14
N SER A 385 5.30 12.80 11.30
CA SER A 385 5.28 13.07 9.86
C SER A 385 4.09 12.46 9.13
N VAL A 386 3.55 11.32 9.59
CA VAL A 386 2.41 10.64 8.96
C VAL A 386 1.05 11.01 9.58
N ALA A 387 1.06 11.73 10.70
CA ALA A 387 -0.13 12.23 11.36
C ALA A 387 -1.09 13.02 10.45
N PRO A 388 -0.63 13.99 9.65
CA PRO A 388 -1.54 14.74 8.77
C PRO A 388 -2.02 13.93 7.56
N ASP A 389 -1.13 13.19 6.91
CA ASP A 389 -1.37 12.45 5.67
C ASP A 389 -0.29 11.41 5.40
N ILE A 390 -0.61 10.44 4.54
CA ILE A 390 0.31 9.39 4.10
C ILE A 390 0.46 9.44 2.58
N PRO A 391 1.68 9.61 2.04
CA PRO A 391 1.91 9.55 0.59
C PRO A 391 1.49 8.19 0.01
N PRO A 392 0.73 8.14 -1.11
CA PRO A 392 0.21 6.89 -1.66
C PRO A 392 1.28 5.83 -1.91
N MET A 393 2.43 6.24 -2.45
CA MET A 393 3.55 5.35 -2.75
C MET A 393 4.31 4.83 -1.52
N ARG A 394 3.96 5.29 -0.32
CA ARG A 394 4.54 4.82 0.96
C ARG A 394 3.49 4.23 1.90
N ARG A 395 2.21 4.27 1.53
CA ARG A 395 1.10 3.81 2.38
C ARG A 395 1.27 2.38 2.85
N ALA A 396 1.66 1.47 1.97
CA ALA A 396 1.89 0.06 2.31
C ALA A 396 2.91 -0.12 3.45
N ASP A 397 4.04 0.57 3.35
CA ASP A 397 5.14 0.44 4.31
C ASP A 397 4.86 1.22 5.61
N VAL A 398 4.15 2.35 5.52
CA VAL A 398 3.67 3.09 6.70
C VAL A 398 2.64 2.28 7.47
N TRP A 399 1.66 1.67 6.80
CA TRP A 399 0.67 0.82 7.45
C TRP A 399 1.32 -0.40 8.11
N CYS A 400 2.30 -1.02 7.46
CA CYS A 400 3.12 -2.08 8.03
C CYS A 400 3.81 -1.62 9.34
N ALA A 401 4.38 -0.41 9.35
CA ALA A 401 4.98 0.18 10.54
C ALA A 401 3.96 0.52 11.65
N LEU A 402 2.81 1.11 11.31
CA LEU A 402 1.74 1.45 12.26
C LEU A 402 1.09 0.21 12.90
N LEU A 403 1.09 -0.91 12.19
CA LEU A 403 0.61 -2.21 12.67
C LEU A 403 1.69 -3.03 13.40
N ASP A 404 2.91 -2.50 13.56
CA ASP A 404 4.06 -3.17 14.17
C ASP A 404 4.37 -4.55 13.53
N VAL A 405 4.24 -4.63 12.19
CA VAL A 405 4.53 -5.85 11.44
C VAL A 405 6.04 -6.02 11.27
N ARG A 406 6.56 -7.18 11.70
CA ARG A 406 7.98 -7.52 11.62
C ARG A 406 8.20 -8.54 10.51
N SER A 407 9.44 -8.60 10.00
CA SER A 407 9.82 -9.59 8.99
C SER A 407 9.63 -11.04 9.44
N SER A 408 9.65 -11.31 10.77
CA SER A 408 9.32 -12.63 11.33
C SER A 408 7.87 -13.04 11.07
N ASP A 409 6.96 -12.08 11.06
CA ASP A 409 5.51 -12.34 10.95
C ASP A 409 5.13 -12.72 9.51
N GLU A 410 5.91 -12.28 8.52
CA GLU A 410 5.75 -12.64 7.11
C GLU A 410 6.03 -14.13 6.85
N TRP A 411 6.99 -14.73 7.57
CA TRP A 411 7.35 -16.14 7.39
C TRP A 411 6.19 -17.10 7.64
N ASN A 412 5.22 -16.70 8.46
CA ASN A 412 4.03 -17.50 8.76
C ASN A 412 3.27 -17.88 7.50
N PHE A 413 3.23 -17.02 6.48
CA PHE A 413 2.51 -17.30 5.24
C PHE A 413 2.96 -18.62 4.58
N PHE A 414 4.26 -18.93 4.63
CA PHE A 414 4.83 -20.12 4.01
C PHE A 414 4.55 -21.41 4.79
N LEU A 415 4.05 -21.32 6.03
CA LEU A 415 3.65 -22.48 6.83
C LEU A 415 2.26 -23.00 6.44
N TYR A 416 1.46 -22.22 5.72
CA TYR A 416 0.06 -22.54 5.44
C TYR A 416 -0.16 -23.05 4.02
N ASN A 417 -0.80 -24.21 3.88
CA ASN A 417 -1.19 -24.75 2.58
C ASN A 417 -2.47 -24.05 2.06
N THR A 418 -2.26 -22.94 1.36
CA THR A 418 -3.34 -22.13 0.75
C THR A 418 -4.04 -22.80 -0.45
N LEU A 419 -3.50 -23.90 -0.98
CA LEU A 419 -4.05 -24.59 -2.15
C LEU A 419 -4.97 -25.77 -1.78
N ALA A 420 -4.90 -26.26 -0.54
CA ALA A 420 -5.79 -27.32 -0.07
C ALA A 420 -7.25 -26.86 -0.05
N VAL A 421 -8.19 -27.77 -0.30
CA VAL A 421 -9.64 -27.50 -0.22
C VAL A 421 -10.00 -27.02 1.19
N HIS A 422 -10.76 -25.94 1.27
CA HIS A 422 -11.22 -25.34 2.52
C HIS A 422 -12.74 -25.21 2.54
N VAL A 423 -13.36 -25.31 3.71
CA VAL A 423 -14.83 -25.24 3.87
C VAL A 423 -15.44 -23.94 3.32
N SER A 424 -14.66 -22.86 3.34
CA SER A 424 -15.07 -21.55 2.83
C SER A 424 -14.92 -21.38 1.31
N ASP A 425 -14.33 -22.33 0.58
CA ASP A 425 -14.00 -22.16 -0.84
C ASP A 425 -15.23 -21.79 -1.69
N ARG A 426 -16.38 -22.43 -1.44
CA ARG A 426 -17.63 -22.13 -2.15
C ARG A 426 -18.08 -20.68 -1.94
N GLN A 427 -17.91 -20.14 -0.73
CA GLN A 427 -18.30 -18.76 -0.44
C GLN A 427 -17.29 -17.77 -1.03
N LEU A 428 -15.99 -18.09 -0.95
CA LEU A 428 -14.92 -17.31 -1.58
C LEU A 428 -15.10 -17.22 -3.10
N ASP A 429 -15.55 -18.30 -3.76
CA ASP A 429 -15.86 -18.32 -5.20
C ASP A 429 -16.94 -17.32 -5.60
N VAL A 430 -17.85 -17.00 -4.67
CA VAL A 430 -19.01 -16.13 -4.91
C VAL A 430 -18.70 -14.69 -4.53
N ASP A 431 -17.95 -14.46 -3.46
CA ASP A 431 -17.70 -13.10 -2.93
C ASP A 431 -16.54 -12.40 -3.65
N ILE A 432 -15.40 -13.10 -3.84
CA ILE A 432 -14.19 -12.51 -4.42
C ILE A 432 -14.45 -11.84 -5.78
N PRO A 433 -15.18 -12.44 -6.73
CA PRO A 433 -15.41 -11.81 -8.02
C PRO A 433 -16.17 -10.49 -7.94
N ARG A 434 -16.98 -10.26 -6.89
CA ARG A 434 -17.82 -9.07 -6.70
C ARG A 434 -17.12 -8.00 -5.82
N CYS A 435 -16.01 -8.34 -5.19
CA CYS A 435 -15.28 -7.48 -4.27
C CYS A 435 -14.59 -6.32 -4.99
N HIS A 436 -15.06 -5.08 -4.76
CA HIS A 436 -14.46 -3.85 -5.28
C HIS A 436 -14.22 -3.82 -6.81
N GLN A 437 -15.15 -4.34 -7.61
CA GLN A 437 -15.03 -4.43 -9.08
C GLN A 437 -14.86 -3.08 -9.81
N TYR A 438 -15.12 -1.94 -9.15
CA TYR A 438 -14.84 -0.63 -9.72
C TYR A 438 -13.33 -0.28 -9.71
N GLU A 439 -12.51 -1.04 -8.97
CA GLU A 439 -11.05 -0.91 -8.96
C GLU A 439 -10.44 -1.88 -10.00
N GLU A 440 -9.59 -1.35 -10.88
CA GLU A 440 -9.10 -2.06 -12.07
C GLU A 440 -8.32 -3.34 -11.73
N LEU A 441 -7.41 -3.28 -10.76
CA LEU A 441 -6.62 -4.43 -10.34
C LEU A 441 -7.50 -5.53 -9.72
N MET A 442 -8.51 -5.16 -8.92
CA MET A 442 -9.43 -6.09 -8.26
C MET A 442 -10.29 -6.89 -9.23
N THR A 443 -10.54 -6.37 -10.44
CA THR A 443 -11.23 -7.15 -11.50
C THR A 443 -10.37 -8.26 -12.11
N SER A 444 -9.06 -8.23 -11.87
CA SER A 444 -8.12 -9.15 -12.51
C SER A 444 -8.14 -10.56 -11.90
N PRO A 445 -7.96 -11.63 -12.71
CA PRO A 445 -7.81 -12.98 -12.19
C PRO A 445 -6.64 -13.14 -11.21
N ALA A 446 -5.58 -12.34 -11.38
CA ALA A 446 -4.43 -12.32 -10.49
C ALA A 446 -4.80 -11.81 -9.09
N ALA A 447 -5.61 -10.74 -9.01
CA ALA A 447 -6.15 -10.26 -7.74
C ALA A 447 -7.11 -11.25 -7.10
N HIS A 448 -8.02 -11.87 -7.87
CA HIS A 448 -8.90 -12.91 -7.35
C HIS A 448 -8.11 -14.08 -6.74
N TYR A 449 -7.04 -14.50 -7.43
CA TYR A 449 -6.14 -15.55 -6.94
C TYR A 449 -5.37 -15.11 -5.68
N GLY A 450 -4.82 -13.90 -5.68
CA GLY A 450 -4.12 -13.31 -4.54
C GLY A 450 -5.02 -13.19 -3.31
N LEU A 451 -6.23 -12.65 -3.47
CA LEU A 451 -7.21 -12.48 -2.40
C LEU A 451 -7.64 -13.82 -1.81
N ARG A 452 -7.89 -14.83 -2.66
CA ARG A 452 -8.20 -16.18 -2.19
C ARG A 452 -7.08 -16.75 -1.34
N ARG A 453 -5.83 -16.65 -1.80
CA ARG A 453 -4.68 -17.17 -1.05
C ARG A 453 -4.49 -16.43 0.27
N LEU A 454 -4.67 -15.11 0.28
CA LEU A 454 -4.60 -14.29 1.48
C LEU A 454 -5.65 -14.71 2.52
N LEU A 455 -6.93 -14.79 2.11
CA LEU A 455 -8.03 -15.18 2.99
C LEU A 455 -7.88 -16.62 3.50
N LYS A 456 -7.48 -17.56 2.64
CA LYS A 456 -7.23 -18.94 3.06
C LYS A 456 -6.07 -19.05 4.04
N ALA A 457 -4.98 -18.32 3.80
CA ALA A 457 -3.86 -18.30 4.74
C ALA A 457 -4.29 -17.78 6.12
N TRP A 458 -5.12 -16.74 6.15
CA TRP A 458 -5.65 -16.18 7.39
C TRP A 458 -6.63 -17.13 8.12
N LEU A 459 -7.55 -17.78 7.39
CA LEU A 459 -8.49 -18.76 7.97
C LEU A 459 -7.76 -19.99 8.52
N VAL A 460 -6.77 -20.52 7.79
CA VAL A 460 -5.99 -21.67 8.24
C VAL A 460 -5.12 -21.32 9.45
N SER A 461 -4.61 -20.09 9.54
CA SER A 461 -3.84 -19.63 10.69
C SER A 461 -4.68 -19.33 11.94
N HIS A 462 -6.01 -19.20 11.79
CA HIS A 462 -6.94 -18.95 12.90
C HIS A 462 -8.10 -19.98 12.89
N PRO A 463 -7.86 -21.24 13.29
CA PRO A 463 -8.89 -22.29 13.26
C PRO A 463 -10.16 -22.00 14.07
N GLN A 464 -10.11 -21.06 15.02
CA GLN A 464 -11.27 -20.60 15.78
C GLN A 464 -12.21 -19.69 15.00
N TYR A 465 -11.75 -19.12 13.88
CA TYR A 465 -12.51 -18.19 13.05
C TYR A 465 -13.15 -18.88 11.85
N VAL A 466 -14.27 -18.32 11.41
CA VAL A 466 -15.00 -18.72 10.20
C VAL A 466 -15.07 -17.54 9.24
N TYR A 467 -15.25 -17.83 7.96
CA TYR A 467 -15.43 -16.79 6.96
C TYR A 467 -16.81 -16.15 7.10
N TRP A 468 -16.82 -14.84 7.34
CA TRP A 468 -18.01 -13.99 7.29
C TRP A 468 -17.97 -13.13 6.02
N GLN A 469 -19.12 -12.96 5.37
CA GLN A 469 -19.24 -12.10 4.19
C GLN A 469 -18.80 -10.67 4.54
N GLY A 470 -18.00 -10.05 3.66
CA GLY A 470 -17.34 -8.76 3.89
C GLY A 470 -15.88 -8.87 4.35
N CYS A 471 -15.42 -10.06 4.76
CA CYS A 471 -14.01 -10.31 5.08
C CYS A 471 -13.10 -10.15 3.84
N ASP A 472 -13.62 -10.47 2.65
CA ASP A 472 -13.01 -10.17 1.35
C ASP A 472 -12.78 -8.66 1.15
N SER A 473 -13.80 -7.84 1.44
CA SER A 473 -13.69 -6.38 1.38
C SER A 473 -12.68 -5.85 2.41
N LEU A 474 -12.63 -6.43 3.62
CA LEU A 474 -11.64 -6.09 4.64
C LEU A 474 -10.20 -6.43 4.22
N ALA A 475 -10.00 -7.54 3.51
CA ALA A 475 -8.68 -8.00 3.07
C ALA A 475 -8.17 -7.27 1.82
N ALA A 476 -9.06 -6.75 0.97
CA ALA A 476 -8.71 -6.11 -0.30
C ALA A 476 -7.74 -4.91 -0.18
N PRO A 477 -7.87 -3.97 0.78
CA PRO A 477 -6.90 -2.90 0.98
C PRO A 477 -5.47 -3.41 1.20
N PHE A 478 -5.30 -4.46 2.00
CA PHE A 478 -3.99 -5.04 2.26
C PHE A 478 -3.40 -5.75 1.04
N LEU A 479 -4.25 -6.43 0.26
CA LEU A 479 -3.85 -7.03 -1.01
C LEU A 479 -3.41 -5.96 -2.01
N LEU A 480 -4.19 -4.89 -2.20
CA LEU A 480 -3.87 -3.84 -3.17
C LEU A 480 -2.54 -3.15 -2.83
N LEU A 481 -2.34 -2.78 -1.56
CA LEU A 481 -1.12 -2.13 -1.11
C LEU A 481 0.11 -3.06 -1.15
N ASN A 482 -0.09 -4.38 -1.05
CA ASN A 482 0.98 -5.38 -0.98
C ASN A 482 0.81 -6.49 -2.01
N PHE A 483 0.41 -6.15 -3.24
CA PHE A 483 0.02 -7.12 -4.26
C PHE A 483 1.12 -8.15 -4.57
N ASN A 484 2.37 -7.68 -4.63
CA ASN A 484 3.55 -8.51 -4.87
C ASN A 484 4.17 -9.07 -3.57
N ARG A 485 3.63 -8.72 -2.41
CA ARG A 485 4.12 -9.07 -1.06
C ARG A 485 3.01 -9.70 -0.23
N LEU A 486 2.42 -10.79 -0.73
CA LEU A 486 1.32 -11.48 -0.07
C LEU A 486 1.61 -11.91 1.40
N PRO A 487 2.84 -12.31 1.77
CA PRO A 487 3.21 -12.52 3.17
C PRO A 487 3.05 -11.27 4.05
N THR A 488 3.49 -10.10 3.58
CA THR A 488 3.29 -8.81 4.25
C THR A 488 1.80 -8.47 4.35
N ALA A 489 1.02 -8.72 3.28
CA ALA A 489 -0.43 -8.52 3.29
C ALA A 489 -1.11 -9.37 4.40
N LEU A 490 -0.72 -10.64 4.56
CA LEU A 490 -1.24 -11.52 5.61
C LEU A 490 -0.86 -11.00 7.00
N ALA A 491 0.38 -10.59 7.19
CA ALA A 491 0.86 -10.08 8.48
C ALA A 491 0.10 -8.80 8.87
N CYS A 492 -0.08 -7.86 7.94
CA CYS A 492 -0.88 -6.64 8.15
C CYS A 492 -2.35 -6.98 8.45
N LEU A 493 -3.00 -7.85 7.67
CA LEU A 493 -4.39 -8.26 7.90
C LEU A 493 -4.56 -8.90 9.29
N THR A 494 -3.63 -9.76 9.68
CA THR A 494 -3.64 -10.44 10.98
C THR A 494 -3.49 -9.44 12.13
N ALA A 495 -2.51 -8.53 12.03
CA ALA A 495 -2.30 -7.47 13.03
C ALA A 495 -3.51 -6.53 13.13
N PHE A 496 -4.09 -6.15 11.98
CA PHE A 496 -5.28 -5.30 11.93
C PHE A 496 -6.48 -5.96 12.61
N ILE A 497 -6.78 -7.22 12.27
CA ILE A 497 -7.90 -7.94 12.87
C ILE A 497 -7.69 -8.11 14.37
N LYS A 498 -6.47 -8.45 14.80
CA LYS A 498 -6.14 -8.54 16.23
C LYS A 498 -6.41 -7.21 16.96
N LYS A 499 -6.06 -6.07 16.34
CA LYS A 499 -6.19 -4.74 16.94
C LYS A 499 -7.62 -4.20 16.95
N TYR A 500 -8.37 -4.34 15.85
CA TYR A 500 -9.67 -3.66 15.69
C TYR A 500 -10.88 -4.61 15.69
N LEU A 501 -10.66 -5.89 15.38
CA LEU A 501 -11.72 -6.88 15.12
C LEU A 501 -11.50 -8.17 15.91
N ASN A 502 -10.94 -8.05 17.12
CA ASN A 502 -10.67 -9.17 18.00
C ASN A 502 -11.96 -9.99 18.24
N ASN A 503 -11.93 -11.30 17.95
CA ASN A 503 -13.06 -12.22 18.08
C ASN A 503 -14.30 -11.93 17.21
N PHE A 504 -14.27 -10.96 16.28
CA PHE A 504 -15.41 -10.68 15.39
C PHE A 504 -15.74 -11.83 14.43
N PHE A 505 -14.77 -12.69 14.11
CA PHE A 505 -14.93 -13.77 13.15
C PHE A 505 -15.16 -15.15 13.79
N LEU A 506 -15.47 -15.19 15.09
CA LEU A 506 -15.92 -16.43 15.73
C LEU A 506 -17.20 -16.95 15.06
N LYS A 507 -17.45 -18.25 15.21
CA LYS A 507 -18.71 -18.87 14.74
C LYS A 507 -19.93 -18.26 15.45
N ASP A 508 -19.79 -17.99 16.75
CA ASP A 508 -20.72 -17.16 17.51
C ASP A 508 -19.98 -15.91 17.98
N ASN A 509 -20.28 -14.80 17.33
CA ASN A 509 -19.72 -13.47 17.59
C ASN A 509 -20.77 -12.51 18.16
N SER A 510 -21.95 -13.02 18.55
CA SER A 510 -23.12 -12.23 18.91
C SER A 510 -22.84 -11.27 20.06
N ALA A 511 -22.20 -11.75 21.13
CA ALA A 511 -21.83 -10.94 22.29
C ALA A 511 -20.91 -9.76 21.93
N ILE A 512 -19.93 -9.98 21.04
CA ILE A 512 -18.97 -8.97 20.61
C ILE A 512 -19.66 -7.88 19.78
N ILE A 513 -20.47 -8.28 18.80
CA ILE A 513 -21.20 -7.34 17.94
C ILE A 513 -22.24 -6.56 18.76
N GLN A 514 -22.96 -7.24 19.65
CA GLN A 514 -23.97 -6.59 20.51
C GLN A 514 -23.35 -5.58 21.47
N GLU A 515 -22.21 -5.90 22.10
CA GLU A 515 -21.47 -4.93 22.93
C GLU A 515 -21.02 -3.72 22.10
N GLN A 516 -20.41 -3.95 20.93
CA GLN A 516 -19.94 -2.90 20.03
C GLN A 516 -21.08 -1.93 19.64
N LEU A 517 -22.24 -2.46 19.26
CA LEU A 517 -23.40 -1.67 18.86
C LEU A 517 -24.05 -0.93 20.04
N ALA A 518 -24.12 -1.55 21.22
CA ALA A 518 -24.63 -0.90 22.42
C ALA A 518 -23.75 0.30 22.83
N VAL A 519 -22.42 0.10 22.84
CA VAL A 519 -21.47 1.19 23.14
C VAL A 519 -21.54 2.28 22.07
N PHE A 520 -21.65 1.92 20.79
CA PHE A 520 -21.87 2.91 19.72
C PHE A 520 -23.14 3.74 19.95
N ASN A 521 -24.24 3.10 20.33
CA ASN A 521 -25.51 3.77 20.62
C ASN A 521 -25.40 4.73 21.83
N HIS A 522 -24.68 4.33 22.89
CA HIS A 522 -24.40 5.20 24.03
C HIS A 522 -23.55 6.41 23.64
N LEU A 523 -22.53 6.21 22.79
CA LEU A 523 -21.71 7.31 22.31
C LEU A 523 -22.50 8.27 21.41
N LEU A 524 -23.46 7.76 20.62
CA LEU A 524 -24.38 8.60 19.87
C LEU A 524 -25.22 9.47 20.80
N ALA A 525 -25.78 8.90 21.87
CA ALA A 525 -26.49 9.66 22.89
C ALA A 525 -25.61 10.70 23.60
N PHE A 526 -24.33 10.39 23.80
CA PHE A 526 -23.37 11.31 24.42
C PHE A 526 -22.99 12.48 23.49
N VAL A 527 -22.83 12.22 22.19
CA VAL A 527 -22.32 13.22 21.24
C VAL A 527 -23.44 14.03 20.57
N ASP A 528 -24.58 13.41 20.26
CA ASP A 528 -25.76 14.03 19.66
C ASP A 528 -27.05 13.39 20.22
N ALA A 529 -27.44 13.84 21.41
CA ALA A 529 -28.61 13.33 22.13
C ALA A 529 -29.91 13.55 21.36
N LYS A 530 -29.99 14.61 20.54
CA LYS A 530 -31.15 14.90 19.70
C LYS A 530 -31.32 13.88 18.58
N LEU A 531 -30.23 13.57 17.87
CA LEU A 531 -30.25 12.54 16.83
C LEU A 531 -30.55 11.16 17.44
N TYR A 532 -29.91 10.83 18.56
CA TYR A 532 -30.22 9.61 19.32
C TYR A 532 -31.71 9.49 19.64
N THR A 533 -32.28 10.52 20.28
CA THR A 533 -33.70 10.52 20.70
C THR A 533 -34.62 10.39 19.49
N ARG A 534 -34.26 11.03 18.37
CA ARG A 534 -35.02 10.91 17.13
C ARG A 534 -35.00 9.49 16.58
N LEU A 535 -33.83 8.86 16.47
CA LEU A 535 -33.71 7.49 15.99
C LEU A 535 -34.41 6.50 16.93
N ALA A 536 -34.29 6.69 18.25
CA ALA A 536 -35.00 5.90 19.25
C ALA A 536 -36.53 6.05 19.12
N SER A 537 -37.04 7.25 18.84
CA SER A 537 -38.49 7.46 18.60
C SER A 537 -39.03 6.75 17.34
N LEU A 538 -38.14 6.38 16.43
CA LEU A 538 -38.44 5.63 15.22
C LEU A 538 -38.20 4.12 15.39
N ASP A 539 -37.80 3.66 16.59
CA ASP A 539 -37.31 2.30 16.82
C ASP A 539 -36.15 1.91 15.87
N PHE A 540 -35.34 2.90 15.47
CA PHE A 540 -34.27 2.75 14.48
C PHE A 540 -32.90 2.65 15.17
N TYR A 541 -32.51 1.43 15.54
CA TYR A 541 -31.29 1.18 16.31
C TYR A 541 -30.09 0.75 15.44
N PRO A 542 -28.84 0.90 15.92
CA PRO A 542 -27.63 0.53 15.17
C PRO A 542 -27.58 -0.89 14.62
N GLU A 543 -28.28 -1.85 15.24
CA GLU A 543 -28.42 -3.23 14.75
C GLU A 543 -28.93 -3.32 13.31
N LEU A 544 -29.70 -2.33 12.84
CA LEU A 544 -30.27 -2.30 11.50
C LEU A 544 -29.28 -1.90 10.40
N PHE A 545 -28.21 -1.17 10.73
CA PHE A 545 -27.33 -0.56 9.70
C PHE A 545 -25.83 -0.68 9.99
N ALA A 546 -25.40 -0.76 11.26
CA ALA A 546 -24.00 -0.61 11.64
C ALA A 546 -23.22 -1.94 11.76
N ILE A 547 -23.89 -3.10 11.65
CA ILE A 547 -23.21 -4.41 11.60
C ILE A 547 -22.14 -4.45 10.48
N PRO A 548 -22.45 -4.15 9.20
CA PRO A 548 -21.43 -4.16 8.14
C PRO A 548 -20.33 -3.11 8.35
N TRP A 549 -20.65 -2.00 9.04
CA TRP A 549 -19.68 -0.94 9.35
C TRP A 549 -18.59 -1.48 10.25
N PHE A 550 -18.96 -2.10 11.38
CA PHE A 550 -17.98 -2.57 12.35
C PHE A 550 -17.35 -3.91 11.98
N LEU A 551 -18.08 -4.83 11.33
CA LEU A 551 -17.53 -6.13 10.92
C LEU A 551 -16.38 -6.00 9.91
N THR A 552 -16.42 -4.95 9.09
CA THR A 552 -15.44 -4.74 8.00
C THR A 552 -14.60 -3.47 8.19
N CYS A 553 -14.69 -2.80 9.35
CA CYS A 553 -14.13 -1.47 9.55
C CYS A 553 -14.41 -0.52 8.36
N PHE A 554 -15.68 -0.48 7.92
CA PHE A 554 -16.21 0.29 6.81
C PHE A 554 -15.72 -0.11 5.41
N ALA A 555 -14.89 -1.16 5.28
CA ALA A 555 -14.34 -1.57 3.99
C ALA A 555 -15.40 -2.03 2.99
N HIS A 556 -16.50 -2.65 3.45
CA HIS A 556 -17.59 -3.05 2.56
C HIS A 556 -18.52 -1.88 2.17
N VAL A 557 -18.44 -0.76 2.90
CA VAL A 557 -19.40 0.35 2.82
C VAL A 557 -18.81 1.51 2.03
N LEU A 558 -17.54 1.84 2.27
CA LEU A 558 -16.87 2.96 1.63
C LEU A 558 -16.11 2.49 0.38
N PRO A 559 -16.11 3.29 -0.70
CA PRO A 559 -15.19 3.08 -1.81
C PRO A 559 -13.73 3.04 -1.32
N ILE A 560 -12.94 2.11 -1.85
CA ILE A 560 -11.59 1.80 -1.33
C ILE A 560 -10.63 3.00 -1.32
N HIS A 561 -10.75 3.92 -2.28
CA HIS A 561 -9.95 5.14 -2.33
C HIS A 561 -10.31 6.12 -1.18
N LYS A 562 -11.59 6.17 -0.78
CA LYS A 562 -12.05 6.91 0.39
C LYS A 562 -11.66 6.21 1.69
N LEU A 563 -11.74 4.88 1.70
CA LEU A 563 -11.34 4.04 2.82
C LEU A 563 -9.87 4.27 3.20
N PHE A 564 -8.96 4.43 2.24
CA PHE A 564 -7.55 4.72 2.53
C PHE A 564 -7.37 5.96 3.40
N HIS A 565 -8.09 7.06 3.12
CA HIS A 565 -7.97 8.29 3.91
C HIS A 565 -8.48 8.10 5.35
N VAL A 566 -9.54 7.32 5.52
CA VAL A 566 -10.09 6.98 6.83
C VAL A 566 -9.13 6.06 7.59
N TRP A 567 -8.56 5.05 6.92
CA TRP A 567 -7.67 4.08 7.55
C TRP A 567 -6.29 4.64 7.86
N ASP A 568 -5.81 5.62 7.08
CA ASP A 568 -4.58 6.37 7.38
C ASP A 568 -4.64 7.00 8.79
N GLN A 569 -5.83 7.41 9.25
CA GLN A 569 -6.06 7.92 10.61
C GLN A 569 -6.43 6.82 11.61
N LEU A 570 -7.24 5.83 11.21
CA LEU A 570 -7.62 4.70 12.04
C LEU A 570 -6.40 4.00 12.64
N LEU A 571 -5.39 3.71 11.80
CA LEU A 571 -4.20 2.96 12.19
C LEU A 571 -3.36 3.65 13.26
N GLN A 572 -3.46 4.98 13.36
CA GLN A 572 -2.75 5.80 14.34
C GLN A 572 -3.43 5.85 15.72
N ARG A 573 -4.68 5.35 15.82
CA ARG A 573 -5.48 5.39 17.04
C ARG A 573 -5.77 3.97 17.56
N ASP A 574 -6.41 3.90 18.72
CA ASP A 574 -6.75 2.63 19.37
C ASP A 574 -8.01 1.96 18.79
N SER A 575 -8.36 0.80 19.33
CA SER A 575 -9.48 -0.02 18.84
C SER A 575 -10.86 0.64 18.98
N SER A 576 -10.98 1.77 19.68
CA SER A 576 -12.24 2.53 19.84
C SER A 576 -12.51 3.48 18.69
N PHE A 577 -11.48 3.86 17.92
CA PHE A 577 -11.61 4.81 16.83
C PHE A 577 -12.70 4.48 15.78
N PRO A 578 -12.96 3.21 15.40
CA PRO A 578 -14.07 2.87 14.49
C PRO A 578 -15.44 3.40 14.94
N LEU A 579 -15.70 3.46 16.25
CA LEU A 579 -16.96 3.99 16.79
C LEU A 579 -17.15 5.45 16.41
N PHE A 580 -16.08 6.25 16.49
CA PHE A 580 -16.11 7.68 16.19
C PHE A 580 -16.22 7.96 14.69
N ILE A 581 -15.67 7.08 13.85
CA ILE A 581 -15.93 7.10 12.39
C ILE A 581 -17.43 6.92 12.12
N GLY A 582 -18.07 5.97 12.80
CA GLY A 582 -19.52 5.77 12.68
C GLY A 582 -20.32 7.02 13.10
N LEU A 583 -19.90 7.71 14.16
CA LEU A 583 -20.56 8.94 14.63
C LEU A 583 -20.38 10.09 13.63
N ALA A 584 -19.19 10.24 13.06
CA ALA A 584 -18.92 11.25 12.05
C ALA A 584 -19.75 11.05 10.76
N ILE A 585 -19.94 9.80 10.35
CA ILE A 585 -20.85 9.47 9.24
C ILE A 585 -22.29 9.86 9.60
N LEU A 586 -22.78 9.50 10.79
CA LEU A 586 -24.11 9.91 11.24
C LEU A 586 -24.26 11.43 11.33
N HIS A 587 -23.20 12.15 11.71
CA HIS A 587 -23.20 13.60 11.78
C HIS A 587 -23.41 14.25 10.40
N GLN A 588 -22.74 13.76 9.35
CA GLN A 588 -22.97 14.25 7.99
C GLN A 588 -24.39 13.94 7.48
N LEU A 589 -24.97 12.82 7.89
CA LEU A 589 -26.33 12.42 7.54
C LEU A 589 -27.41 13.06 8.42
N ARG A 590 -27.01 13.77 9.47
CA ARG A 590 -27.88 14.26 10.55
C ARG A 590 -29.08 15.06 10.04
N HIS A 591 -28.86 15.99 9.11
CA HIS A 591 -29.94 16.84 8.61
C HIS A 591 -31.06 16.00 8.00
N THR A 592 -30.72 15.01 7.18
CA THR A 592 -31.68 14.09 6.55
C THR A 592 -32.32 13.16 7.58
N LEU A 593 -31.54 12.60 8.51
CA LEU A 593 -32.02 11.65 9.51
C LEU A 593 -33.00 12.26 10.52
N ILE A 594 -32.87 13.55 10.84
CA ILE A 594 -33.79 14.22 11.76
C ILE A 594 -35.22 14.25 11.21
N GLU A 595 -35.35 14.49 9.91
CA GLU A 595 -36.63 14.63 9.22
C GLU A 595 -37.17 13.30 8.65
N ALA A 596 -36.30 12.29 8.52
CA ALA A 596 -36.62 10.99 7.94
C ALA A 596 -37.72 10.22 8.69
N SER A 597 -38.52 9.47 7.94
CA SER A 597 -39.29 8.33 8.46
C SER A 597 -38.42 7.07 8.57
N PHE A 598 -38.96 6.01 9.19
CA PHE A 598 -38.27 4.72 9.28
C PHE A 598 -37.83 4.20 7.90
N ASN A 599 -38.71 4.28 6.90
CA ASN A 599 -38.42 3.80 5.54
C ASN A 599 -37.37 4.67 4.84
N ASP A 600 -37.42 5.99 5.03
CA ASP A 600 -36.43 6.90 4.47
C ASP A 600 -35.04 6.61 5.05
N ALA A 601 -34.96 6.32 6.36
CA ALA A 601 -33.72 5.93 7.02
C ALA A 601 -33.16 4.61 6.47
N ILE A 602 -34.00 3.57 6.28
CA ILE A 602 -33.57 2.29 5.67
C ILE A 602 -32.99 2.52 4.27
N LEU A 603 -33.65 3.33 3.44
CA LEU A 603 -33.16 3.64 2.09
C LEU A 603 -31.83 4.40 2.14
N LEU A 604 -31.71 5.39 3.01
CA LEU A 604 -30.49 6.19 3.18
C LEU A 604 -29.29 5.34 3.56
N PHE A 605 -29.44 4.36 4.44
CA PHE A 605 -28.35 3.47 4.85
C PHE A 605 -28.06 2.35 3.85
N SER A 606 -29.02 2.00 3.00
CA SER A 606 -28.83 1.03 1.92
C SER A 606 -28.01 1.63 0.77
N ASP A 607 -28.19 2.93 0.50
CA ASP A 607 -27.47 3.68 -0.53
C ASP A 607 -26.98 5.01 0.06
N LEU A 608 -25.80 4.97 0.68
CA LEU A 608 -25.23 6.15 1.34
C LEU A 608 -24.90 7.24 0.30
N PRO A 609 -25.25 8.51 0.59
CA PRO A 609 -24.86 9.62 -0.28
C PRO A 609 -23.35 9.80 -0.30
N ASP A 610 -22.85 10.61 -1.24
CA ASP A 610 -21.42 10.85 -1.31
C ASP A 610 -20.91 11.61 -0.08
N LEU A 611 -20.13 10.91 0.75
CA LEU A 611 -19.59 11.43 2.01
C LEU A 611 -18.26 12.16 1.78
N SER A 612 -18.06 13.28 2.49
CA SER A 612 -16.79 14.01 2.51
C SER A 612 -15.84 13.37 3.52
N MET A 613 -14.81 12.67 3.04
CA MET A 613 -13.85 11.97 3.92
C MET A 613 -13.02 12.93 4.78
N GLU A 614 -12.75 14.15 4.29
CA GLU A 614 -12.04 15.17 5.07
C GLU A 614 -12.84 15.57 6.32
N VAL A 615 -14.15 15.77 6.16
CA VAL A 615 -15.05 16.07 7.29
C VAL A 615 -15.24 14.83 8.17
N VAL A 616 -15.39 13.63 7.59
CA VAL A 616 -15.51 12.38 8.39
C VAL A 616 -14.29 12.23 9.28
N VAL A 617 -13.08 12.38 8.73
CA VAL A 617 -11.82 12.27 9.48
C VAL A 617 -11.72 13.33 10.56
N ALA A 618 -11.97 14.61 10.23
CA ALA A 618 -11.88 15.71 11.18
C ALA A 618 -12.85 15.52 12.37
N ASP A 619 -14.12 15.19 12.09
CA ASP A 619 -15.12 14.95 13.11
C ASP A 619 -14.81 13.70 13.94
N SER A 620 -14.29 12.64 13.31
CA SER A 620 -13.89 11.41 14.03
C SER A 620 -12.78 11.70 15.05
N VAL A 621 -11.78 12.49 14.67
CA VAL A 621 -10.69 12.91 15.56
C VAL A 621 -11.22 13.82 16.66
N ALA A 622 -12.05 14.80 16.32
CA ALA A 622 -12.65 15.72 17.29
C ALA A 622 -13.50 14.98 18.34
N TYR A 623 -14.34 14.02 17.91
CA TYR A 623 -15.12 13.20 18.82
C TYR A 623 -14.24 12.27 19.65
N TYR A 624 -13.22 11.66 19.03
CA TYR A 624 -12.27 10.85 19.77
C TYR A 624 -11.63 11.68 20.88
N ASP A 625 -11.03 12.83 20.58
CA ASP A 625 -10.32 13.66 21.58
C ASP A 625 -11.26 14.24 22.66
N ARG A 626 -12.51 14.56 22.31
CA ARG A 626 -13.53 15.09 23.25
C ARG A 626 -14.08 14.05 24.22
N VAL A 627 -14.42 12.86 23.72
CA VAL A 627 -15.14 11.85 24.51
C VAL A 627 -14.20 11.21 25.56
N PRO A 628 -14.62 11.11 26.83
CA PRO A 628 -13.90 10.36 27.87
C PRO A 628 -13.53 8.94 27.42
N PRO A 629 -12.26 8.49 27.49
CA PRO A 629 -11.86 7.17 27.00
C PRO A 629 -12.64 6.02 27.63
N SER A 630 -13.01 6.13 28.91
CA SER A 630 -13.81 5.11 29.58
C SER A 630 -15.24 4.98 29.03
N CYS A 631 -15.80 6.04 28.41
CA CYS A 631 -17.11 5.97 27.75
C CYS A 631 -17.13 5.02 26.54
N ALA A 632 -15.98 4.74 25.93
CA ALA A 632 -15.84 3.83 24.79
C ALA A 632 -15.35 2.42 25.20
N PHE A 633 -15.36 2.12 26.50
CA PHE A 633 -14.91 0.83 27.04
C PHE A 633 -15.76 -0.34 26.50
N ARG A 634 -15.06 -1.41 26.10
CA ARG A 634 -15.61 -2.67 25.60
C ARG A 634 -14.77 -3.81 26.13
N SER A 635 -15.40 -4.78 26.77
CA SER A 635 -14.73 -5.92 27.40
C SER A 635 -14.10 -6.88 26.38
N HIS A 636 -14.68 -6.98 25.18
CA HIS A 636 -14.20 -7.88 24.13
C HIS A 636 -13.12 -7.26 23.23
N ALA A 637 -12.80 -5.98 23.39
CA ALA A 637 -11.89 -5.26 22.49
C ALA A 637 -10.40 -5.64 22.66
N VAL A 638 -10.01 -6.19 23.81
CA VAL A 638 -8.62 -6.53 24.12
C VAL A 638 -8.43 -8.06 24.08
N PRO A 639 -7.36 -8.59 23.45
CA PRO A 639 -7.06 -10.01 23.47
C PRO A 639 -6.85 -10.54 24.90
N ASN A 640 -7.37 -11.74 25.20
CA ASN A 640 -7.19 -12.35 26.52
C ASN A 640 -5.70 -12.50 26.86
N GLY A 641 -5.25 -11.89 27.97
CA GLY A 641 -3.88 -12.01 28.49
C GLY A 641 -2.86 -11.02 27.90
N SER A 642 -3.27 -10.03 27.11
CA SER A 642 -2.37 -8.95 26.70
C SER A 642 -2.20 -7.91 27.80
N ASN A 643 -0.95 -7.55 28.12
CA ASN A 643 -0.60 -6.36 28.91
C ASN A 643 -0.79 -5.07 28.08
N GLU A 644 -1.81 -5.01 27.23
CA GLU A 644 -2.08 -3.80 26.46
C GLU A 644 -2.43 -2.67 27.43
N PRO A 645 -1.89 -1.46 27.18
CA PRO A 645 -2.17 -0.33 28.03
C PRO A 645 -3.68 -0.06 28.02
N PRO A 646 -4.22 0.44 29.14
CA PRO A 646 -5.64 0.71 29.27
C PRO A 646 -6.09 1.78 28.24
N PRO A 647 -7.40 2.01 28.01
CA PRO A 647 -7.90 2.87 26.93
C PRO A 647 -7.15 4.21 26.85
N ARG A 648 -6.54 4.50 25.69
CA ARG A 648 -5.68 5.67 25.45
C ARG A 648 -4.53 5.86 26.47
N GLY A 649 -4.06 4.79 27.09
CA GLY A 649 -3.00 4.80 28.10
C GLY A 649 -3.43 5.22 29.50
N LEU A 650 -4.74 5.43 29.75
CA LEU A 650 -5.26 5.90 31.03
C LEU A 650 -5.83 4.76 31.88
N PRO A 651 -5.57 4.70 33.19
CA PRO A 651 -6.17 3.70 34.09
C PRO A 651 -7.69 3.65 33.93
N CYS A 652 -8.24 2.45 33.83
CA CYS A 652 -9.68 2.24 33.71
C CYS A 652 -10.09 0.99 34.50
N SER A 653 -10.86 1.18 35.57
CA SER A 653 -11.36 0.08 36.42
C SER A 653 -12.72 -0.49 35.98
N LEU A 654 -13.26 -0.05 34.83
CA LEU A 654 -14.56 -0.52 34.34
C LEU A 654 -14.57 -2.03 34.17
N GLN A 655 -15.62 -2.66 34.70
CA GLN A 655 -15.83 -4.09 34.57
C GLN A 655 -16.79 -4.43 33.42
N HIS A 656 -16.67 -5.66 32.94
CA HIS A 656 -17.59 -6.23 31.97
C HIS A 656 -19.01 -6.24 32.53
N VAL A 657 -19.95 -5.80 31.70
CA VAL A 657 -21.39 -5.81 31.97
C VAL A 657 -22.06 -6.54 30.83
N SER A 658 -22.98 -7.46 31.15
CA SER A 658 -23.71 -8.20 30.14
C SER A 658 -24.47 -7.27 29.19
N TYR A 659 -24.62 -7.66 27.92
CA TYR A 659 -25.38 -6.89 26.93
C TYR A 659 -26.81 -6.53 27.42
N GLN A 660 -27.50 -7.45 28.09
CA GLN A 660 -28.85 -7.21 28.62
C GLN A 660 -28.90 -6.06 29.62
N GLU A 661 -27.83 -5.87 30.38
CA GLU A 661 -27.74 -4.75 31.33
C GLU A 661 -27.26 -3.48 30.63
N LEU A 662 -26.28 -3.56 29.69
CA LEU A 662 -25.85 -2.43 28.88
C LEU A 662 -27.04 -1.79 28.13
N LYS A 663 -27.90 -2.59 27.52
CA LYS A 663 -29.08 -2.12 26.75
C LYS A 663 -30.08 -1.30 27.57
N LYS A 664 -30.06 -1.42 28.91
CA LYS A 664 -30.95 -0.62 29.77
C LYS A 664 -30.51 0.85 29.87
N TRP A 665 -29.25 1.15 29.56
CA TRP A 665 -28.70 2.48 29.65
C TRP A 665 -28.90 3.26 28.35
N HIS A 666 -29.02 4.58 28.46
CA HIS A 666 -29.18 5.50 27.33
C HIS A 666 -27.99 6.49 27.26
N CYS A 667 -26.89 6.17 27.94
CA CYS A 667 -25.68 6.98 28.04
C CYS A 667 -24.49 6.09 28.48
N PRO A 668 -23.24 6.52 28.24
CA PRO A 668 -22.07 5.75 28.62
C PRO A 668 -21.74 5.88 30.12
N ARG A 669 -20.86 4.99 30.59
CA ARG A 669 -20.33 4.97 31.95
C ARG A 669 -18.92 5.57 31.98
N ILE A 670 -18.58 6.30 33.04
CA ILE A 670 -17.23 6.80 33.29
C ILE A 670 -16.59 6.04 34.46
N SER A 671 -15.31 5.67 34.32
CA SER A 671 -14.54 5.01 35.38
C SER A 671 -14.26 5.94 36.56
N THR A 672 -14.00 5.38 37.74
CA THR A 672 -13.68 6.15 38.95
C THR A 672 -12.40 6.99 38.80
N GLU A 673 -11.37 6.45 38.16
CA GLU A 673 -10.09 7.15 37.96
C GLU A 673 -10.28 8.34 37.01
N GLU A 674 -11.00 8.10 35.90
CA GLU A 674 -11.26 9.16 34.92
C GLU A 674 -12.25 10.22 35.45
N PHE A 675 -13.15 9.85 36.35
CA PHE A 675 -14.00 10.83 37.03
C PHE A 675 -13.17 11.72 37.97
N ALA A 676 -12.26 11.13 38.75
CA ALA A 676 -11.48 11.80 39.77
C ALA A 676 -10.60 12.96 39.24
N TRP A 677 -9.76 12.69 38.24
CA TRP A 677 -8.89 13.72 37.66
C TRP A 677 -9.69 14.82 36.94
N ARG A 678 -10.80 14.49 36.25
CA ARG A 678 -11.66 15.49 35.61
C ARG A 678 -12.35 16.41 36.61
N VAL A 679 -12.75 15.88 37.77
CA VAL A 679 -13.29 16.72 38.87
C VAL A 679 -12.20 17.67 39.38
N SER A 680 -10.98 17.16 39.59
CA SER A 680 -9.84 17.95 40.05
C SER A 680 -9.49 19.10 39.08
N ASP A 681 -9.49 18.80 37.78
CA ASP A 681 -9.13 19.75 36.71
C ASP A 681 -10.32 20.59 36.22
N GLN A 682 -11.51 20.42 36.80
CA GLN A 682 -12.74 21.16 36.43
C GLN A 682 -13.21 20.92 34.99
N LEU A 683 -12.92 19.74 34.45
CA LEU A 683 -13.25 19.30 33.10
C LEU A 683 -14.51 18.43 33.05
N ILE A 684 -15.37 18.51 34.08
CA ILE A 684 -16.62 17.74 34.20
C ILE A 684 -17.62 18.48 35.10
N VAL A 685 -18.91 18.32 34.83
CA VAL A 685 -19.98 18.74 35.74
C VAL A 685 -20.55 17.50 36.42
N ALA A 686 -20.46 17.44 37.75
CA ALA A 686 -20.99 16.34 38.55
C ALA A 686 -22.36 16.73 39.14
N ILE A 687 -23.40 15.97 38.81
CA ILE A 687 -24.75 16.13 39.37
C ILE A 687 -25.00 14.95 40.31
N ASP A 688 -25.09 15.23 41.60
CA ASP A 688 -25.33 14.24 42.64
C ASP A 688 -26.83 14.16 42.93
N ILE A 689 -27.46 13.06 42.53
CA ILE A 689 -28.91 12.87 42.67
C ILE A 689 -29.31 12.19 43.99
N ARG A 690 -28.34 11.95 44.89
CA ARG A 690 -28.63 11.34 46.19
C ARG A 690 -29.47 12.27 47.07
N PRO A 691 -30.23 11.72 48.03
CA PRO A 691 -30.98 12.54 48.99
C PRO A 691 -30.10 13.56 49.70
N GLN A 692 -30.65 14.74 50.00
CA GLN A 692 -29.94 15.85 50.66
C GLN A 692 -29.20 15.41 51.94
N ILE A 693 -29.75 14.43 52.68
CA ILE A 693 -29.15 13.89 53.91
C ILE A 693 -27.85 13.13 53.60
N GLU A 694 -27.81 12.35 52.52
CA GLU A 694 -26.61 11.61 52.12
C GLU A 694 -25.57 12.55 51.52
N PHE A 695 -26.01 13.52 50.70
CA PHE A 695 -25.16 14.55 50.14
C PHE A 695 -24.47 15.37 51.25
N GLY A 696 -25.22 15.76 52.30
CA GLY A 696 -24.70 16.52 53.43
C GLY A 696 -23.68 15.77 54.29
N ARG A 697 -23.65 14.43 54.24
CA ARG A 697 -22.63 13.61 54.94
C ARG A 697 -21.31 13.54 54.18
N GLY A 698 -21.31 13.87 52.91
CA GLY A 698 -20.14 13.83 52.04
C GLY A 698 -20.57 13.83 50.58
N CYS A 699 -20.06 14.78 49.80
CA CYS A 699 -20.34 14.93 48.38
C CYS A 699 -19.05 15.04 47.58
N VAL A 700 -19.15 14.83 46.27
CA VAL A 700 -18.02 15.08 45.36
C VAL A 700 -17.72 16.58 45.35
N LEU A 701 -16.45 16.95 45.31
CA LEU A 701 -15.98 18.31 45.24
C LEU A 701 -16.69 19.07 44.11
N ARG A 702 -17.37 20.17 44.45
CA ARG A 702 -18.13 21.04 43.52
C ARG A 702 -19.28 20.35 42.78
N SER A 703 -19.72 19.18 43.24
CA SER A 703 -20.94 18.58 42.72
C SER A 703 -22.18 19.36 43.12
N ILE A 704 -23.21 19.27 42.29
CA ILE A 704 -24.49 19.96 42.49
C ILE A 704 -25.51 18.93 42.93
N ASN A 705 -26.14 19.13 44.10
CA ASN A 705 -27.16 18.22 44.58
C ASN A 705 -28.50 18.46 43.85
N TYR A 706 -29.07 17.40 43.27
CA TYR A 706 -30.36 17.44 42.60
C TYR A 706 -31.22 16.21 42.93
N PRO A 707 -31.74 16.10 44.17
CA PRO A 707 -32.48 14.92 44.63
C PRO A 707 -33.89 14.81 44.02
N ASN A 708 -34.49 15.94 43.61
CA ASN A 708 -35.83 15.98 43.04
C ASN A 708 -35.82 15.69 41.54
N ILE A 709 -35.41 14.48 41.16
CA ILE A 709 -35.21 14.09 39.75
C ILE A 709 -36.47 14.16 38.87
N ASN A 710 -37.68 14.20 39.44
CA ASN A 710 -38.94 14.30 38.70
C ASN A 710 -39.34 15.76 38.39
N ASP A 711 -38.57 16.74 38.85
CA ASP A 711 -38.83 18.15 38.55
C ASP A 711 -38.38 18.49 37.13
N ALA A 712 -39.36 18.65 36.23
CA ALA A 712 -39.10 18.97 34.83
C ALA A 712 -38.52 20.37 34.60
N SER A 713 -38.51 21.25 35.61
CA SER A 713 -38.04 22.63 35.46
C SER A 713 -36.51 22.75 35.42
N LEU A 714 -35.78 21.75 35.93
CA LEU A 714 -34.31 21.72 36.02
C LEU A 714 -33.69 22.97 36.66
N LEU A 715 -34.45 23.76 37.45
CA LEU A 715 -34.09 25.12 37.86
C LEU A 715 -32.68 25.24 38.47
N ASN A 716 -32.25 24.27 39.28
CA ASN A 716 -30.96 24.30 39.98
C ASN A 716 -29.77 23.79 39.15
N ILE A 717 -30.02 23.10 38.03
CA ILE A 717 -28.98 22.52 37.18
C ILE A 717 -28.99 23.08 35.76
N ALA A 718 -29.99 23.86 35.36
CA ALA A 718 -30.14 24.39 34.00
C ALA A 718 -28.92 25.21 33.53
N GLU A 719 -28.42 26.13 34.35
CA GLU A 719 -27.25 26.93 34.00
C GLU A 719 -25.95 26.10 33.97
N PRO A 720 -25.64 25.27 34.97
CA PRO A 720 -24.53 24.30 34.89
C PRO A 720 -24.56 23.43 33.64
N LEU A 721 -25.73 22.92 33.25
CA LEU A 721 -25.91 22.10 32.04
C LEU A 721 -25.59 22.92 30.78
N ARG A 722 -26.06 24.17 30.67
CA ARG A 722 -25.73 25.06 29.54
C ARG A 722 -24.24 25.37 29.45
N VAL A 723 -23.60 25.63 30.59
CA VAL A 723 -22.15 25.88 30.66
C VAL A 723 -21.38 24.63 30.23
N ALA A 724 -21.78 23.45 30.70
CA ALA A 724 -21.19 22.18 30.29
C ALA A 724 -21.30 21.95 28.79
N GLN A 725 -22.48 22.17 28.20
CA GLN A 725 -22.70 22.04 26.75
C GLN A 725 -21.85 23.01 25.95
N ARG A 726 -21.82 24.29 26.34
CA ARG A 726 -21.01 25.32 25.67
C ARG A 726 -19.53 24.97 25.67
N ASN A 727 -19.03 24.46 26.79
CA ASN A 727 -17.63 24.07 26.95
C ASN A 727 -17.36 22.62 26.52
N GLN A 728 -18.38 21.89 26.06
CA GLN A 728 -18.30 20.48 25.70
C GLN A 728 -17.80 19.55 26.82
N HIS A 729 -17.98 19.94 28.09
CA HIS A 729 -17.62 19.13 29.24
C HIS A 729 -18.62 17.98 29.43
N PRO A 730 -18.17 16.77 29.84
CA PRO A 730 -19.07 15.71 30.24
C PRO A 730 -19.92 16.13 31.45
N ILE A 731 -21.15 15.63 31.50
CA ILE A 731 -22.14 15.83 32.56
C ILE A 731 -22.34 14.46 33.20
N CYS A 732 -21.71 14.25 34.35
CA CYS A 732 -21.72 12.97 35.04
C CYS A 732 -22.78 12.94 36.14
N ILE A 733 -23.68 11.96 36.08
CA ILE A 733 -24.65 11.68 37.13
C ILE A 733 -24.03 10.78 38.18
N VAL A 734 -23.97 11.27 39.41
CA VAL A 734 -23.51 10.54 40.59
C VAL A 734 -24.72 10.00 41.34
N GLY A 735 -24.98 8.71 41.12
CA GLY A 735 -26.08 7.98 41.74
C GLY A 735 -25.76 7.46 43.14
N GLY A 736 -26.82 7.17 43.92
CA GLY A 736 -26.73 6.40 45.16
C GLY A 736 -26.84 4.90 44.91
N LYS A 737 -27.39 4.16 45.89
CA LYS A 737 -27.64 2.71 45.76
C LYS A 737 -28.78 2.37 44.79
N ASP A 738 -29.66 3.33 44.50
CA ASP A 738 -30.77 3.17 43.56
C ASP A 738 -30.28 3.42 42.12
N VAL A 739 -29.90 2.33 41.45
CA VAL A 739 -29.43 2.35 40.07
C VAL A 739 -30.56 2.68 39.09
N GLU A 740 -31.80 2.32 39.40
CA GLU A 740 -32.97 2.57 38.54
C GLU A 740 -33.30 4.05 38.48
N MET A 741 -33.22 4.75 39.61
CA MET A 741 -33.32 6.20 39.67
C MET A 741 -32.26 6.88 38.81
N THR A 742 -31.01 6.43 38.92
CA THR A 742 -29.87 6.97 38.16
C THR A 742 -30.06 6.79 36.67
N ARG A 743 -30.47 5.58 36.26
CA ARG A 743 -30.76 5.23 34.86
C ARG A 743 -31.91 6.04 34.28
N LYS A 744 -32.99 6.21 35.04
CA LYS A 744 -34.15 7.01 34.61
C LYS A 744 -33.74 8.47 34.39
N PHE A 745 -33.09 9.08 35.37
CA PHE A 745 -32.73 10.51 35.29
C PHE A 745 -31.73 10.80 34.17
N SER A 746 -30.72 9.93 33.99
CA SER A 746 -29.77 10.11 32.87
C SER A 746 -30.45 9.95 31.51
N ALA A 747 -31.39 9.01 31.36
CA ALA A 747 -32.19 8.87 30.15
C ALA A 747 -33.11 10.09 29.91
N ASP A 748 -33.72 10.65 30.96
CA ASP A 748 -34.55 11.84 30.85
C ASP A 748 -33.75 13.04 30.32
N LEU A 749 -32.52 13.27 30.80
CA LEU A 749 -31.65 14.33 30.28
C LEU A 749 -31.29 14.11 28.80
N VAL A 750 -30.96 12.88 28.41
CA VAL A 750 -30.67 12.55 27.01
C VAL A 750 -31.90 12.79 26.12
N ASN A 751 -33.09 12.38 26.56
CA ASN A 751 -34.35 12.60 25.84
C ASN A 751 -34.73 14.09 25.73
N MET A 752 -34.25 14.93 26.64
CA MET A 752 -34.34 16.39 26.53
C MET A 752 -33.34 16.98 25.51
N GLY A 753 -32.51 16.15 24.89
CA GLY A 753 -31.51 16.55 23.90
C GLY A 753 -30.25 17.14 24.54
N ILE A 754 -29.90 16.70 25.76
CA ILE A 754 -28.69 17.14 26.45
C ILE A 754 -27.51 16.24 26.09
N ASP A 755 -26.55 16.80 25.35
CA ASP A 755 -25.30 16.10 25.02
C ASP A 755 -24.35 16.01 26.24
N GLY A 756 -23.43 15.04 26.19
CA GLY A 756 -22.36 14.87 27.18
C GLY A 756 -22.77 14.13 28.45
N VAL A 757 -24.00 13.61 28.53
CA VAL A 757 -24.51 12.89 29.72
C VAL A 757 -23.82 11.54 29.85
N CYS A 758 -23.24 11.27 31.02
CA CYS A 758 -22.69 9.97 31.41
C CYS A 758 -22.99 9.66 32.88
N VAL A 759 -22.69 8.44 33.32
CA VAL A 759 -22.92 8.02 34.73
C VAL A 759 -21.64 7.49 35.36
N LEU A 760 -21.42 7.80 36.65
CA LEU A 760 -20.31 7.25 37.41
C LEU A 760 -20.51 5.75 37.65
N ASP A 761 -19.58 4.93 37.19
CA ASP A 761 -19.64 3.49 37.42
C ASP A 761 -19.58 3.17 38.92
N GLY A 762 -20.52 2.35 39.39
CA GLY A 762 -20.70 2.05 40.82
C GLY A 762 -21.22 3.21 41.69
N GLY A 763 -21.53 4.37 41.10
CA GLY A 763 -22.09 5.54 41.79
C GLY A 763 -21.18 6.10 42.88
N PHE A 764 -21.74 6.86 43.83
CA PHE A 764 -20.97 7.46 44.92
C PHE A 764 -20.24 6.42 45.78
N GLU A 765 -20.80 5.21 45.94
CA GLU A 765 -20.19 4.15 46.76
C GLU A 765 -18.82 3.72 46.23
N ALA A 766 -18.58 3.82 44.92
CA ALA A 766 -17.31 3.46 44.29
C ALA A 766 -16.17 4.43 44.66
N ILE A 767 -16.50 5.69 44.95
CA ILE A 767 -15.53 6.74 45.28
C ILE A 767 -15.56 7.17 46.75
N ARG A 768 -16.46 6.61 47.58
CA ARG A 768 -16.73 7.04 48.96
C ARG A 768 -15.52 7.12 49.89
N HIS A 769 -14.45 6.39 49.56
CA HIS A 769 -13.21 6.32 50.34
C HIS A 769 -12.12 7.25 49.82
N ASP A 770 -12.34 7.90 48.68
CA ASP A 770 -11.40 8.85 48.10
C ASP A 770 -11.53 10.22 48.79
N THR A 771 -10.69 10.43 49.79
CA THR A 771 -10.66 11.67 50.57
C THR A 771 -10.21 12.89 49.78
N SER A 772 -9.62 12.71 48.58
CA SER A 772 -9.23 13.83 47.71
C SER A 772 -10.41 14.40 46.93
N LEU A 773 -11.42 13.58 46.67
CA LEU A 773 -12.63 13.95 45.93
C LEU A 773 -13.79 14.35 46.81
N ILE A 774 -13.84 13.86 48.06
CA ILE A 774 -15.01 13.99 48.92
C ILE A 774 -14.84 15.14 49.90
N HIS A 775 -15.85 16.00 49.95
CA HIS A 775 -15.94 17.13 50.86
C HIS A 775 -17.27 17.08 51.64
N VAL A 776 -17.27 17.57 52.87
CA VAL A 776 -18.50 17.75 53.66
C VAL A 776 -18.99 19.18 53.43
N PRO A 777 -20.10 19.40 52.70
CA PRO A 777 -20.57 20.75 52.40
C PRO A 777 -20.87 21.51 53.71
N HIS A 778 -20.28 22.72 53.85
CA HIS A 778 -20.45 23.59 55.01
C HIS A 778 -21.74 24.39 54.97
#